data_AF-A0A1Y2JKZ3-F1
#
_entry.id   AF-A0A1Y2JKZ3-F1
#
_cell.length_a   1.000
_cell.length_b   1.000
_cell.length_c   1.000
_cell.angle_alpha   90.00
_cell.angle_beta   90.00
_cell.angle_gamma   90.00
#
_symmetry.space_group_name_H-M   'P 1'
#
loop_
_entity.id
_entity.type
_entity.pdbx_description
1 polymer ?
#
loop_
_entity_poly.entity_id
_entity_poly.type
_entity_poly.pdbx_seq_one_letter_code
_entity_poly.pdbx_strand_id
1 'polypeptide(L)'
;MPKRYDRTPRSAAVLARLDAAQSLRLQHHVLTRSRHGSSVFDQNRNTGKVAMGACSWFRVALFVLAFTNGATAQDMPSELTPVGKAVLQAEIAAKDRSGSGKPVDSPLAVCTFPGGLCGAVRPDGSVAVPPRYDWVGDFSDKRAAVRSGGLYGFVDDEGHEVAAPQYGLVDDYKFGFAQVEVGGKSGLIDRDGKMIFAPTYGFIEAIGPDRLRVSDFPRRGGTIGAEDFSGIKTTYTSNSVSVSAPFEFKTNGVIDLSGQWIEPAAPPSREFDKTSPSVRWVERGGLWGLLQADGSWLVEPKFQRAEALSDGLARVTLSSKVGFIDGTGKFAIEPVFDTAWPFRLGVGRTSAERDGSFGVIDKSGSWIFQTSHQQIYLAIARNEGSSEVPYGWHFKQADHWGLLDLDGRTVLDAAFDQPVQHCEDKRLIAYKNKQWLYFTEGGNPLQPPGSRLIDATCGAAPPYTLQTGDTFQLVDARLQPIAPMQFEAVVRIGRDARNAKVDGKWGRIRSDGSWLVEPRFDYLSTNPDPFVASIDGKRGVMKSDGTWLIEPKFDAVRIRQDGTVFASTDGATGIMRLKDQSWVMQPRPGVMCDISSALMSQAGGKRVILSPAGEVWIDADAERVGANLDFGLLTFLRNGKWGLVDTAGHVMVEPQYDEPVYFAPRNRGIAWARQEGRWCPIDRRNHSVPGIACSDVNPAPSLAPPFECKIEP
;
A
#
# COMPACT_ATOMS: atom_id res chain seq x y z
N MET A 1 6.89 44.38 2.75
CA MET A 1 8.05 45.14 2.23
C MET A 1 9.11 45.26 3.33
N PRO A 2 10.41 45.21 2.96
CA PRO A 2 11.43 44.54 3.76
C PRO A 2 12.47 45.50 4.35
N LYS A 3 13.25 45.02 5.34
CA LYS A 3 14.56 45.60 5.65
C LYS A 3 15.67 44.65 5.21
N ARG A 4 16.46 45.19 4.29
CA ARG A 4 17.72 44.69 3.74
C ARG A 4 18.77 44.54 4.85
N TYR A 5 19.63 43.54 4.70
CA TYR A 5 21.07 43.73 4.92
C TYR A 5 21.80 43.14 3.71
N ASP A 6 22.63 43.97 3.10
CA ASP A 6 23.41 43.68 1.90
C ASP A 6 24.85 44.13 2.20
N ARG A 7 25.83 43.32 1.75
CA ARG A 7 27.22 43.65 1.36
C ARG A 7 28.28 43.92 2.46
N THR A 8 29.56 43.52 2.33
CA THR A 8 30.37 42.72 1.37
C THR A 8 31.82 42.63 2.00
N PRO A 9 32.98 42.51 1.29
CA PRO A 9 33.85 41.32 1.35
C PRO A 9 35.33 41.66 1.66
N ARG A 10 36.25 40.68 1.60
CA ARG A 10 37.71 40.87 1.35
C ARG A 10 38.35 39.50 1.04
N SER A 11 38.67 39.23 -0.24
CA SER A 11 39.98 39.37 -0.94
C SER A 11 40.90 38.14 -0.75
N ALA A 12 41.04 37.25 -1.74
CA ALA A 12 41.97 37.25 -2.91
C ALA A 12 43.35 36.60 -2.58
N ALA A 13 43.64 35.40 -3.10
CA ALA A 13 44.57 35.07 -4.21
C ALA A 13 46.07 35.15 -3.79
N VAL A 14 47.03 34.24 -4.08
CA VAL A 14 47.50 33.58 -5.32
C VAL A 14 48.58 32.54 -4.90
N LEU A 15 48.68 31.39 -5.56
CA LEU A 15 49.92 30.90 -6.22
C LEU A 15 49.73 29.52 -6.87
N ALA A 16 50.26 29.41 -8.08
CA ALA A 16 50.17 28.28 -8.98
C ALA A 16 51.57 27.66 -9.22
N ARG A 17 51.52 26.44 -9.77
CA ARG A 17 52.56 25.66 -10.48
C ARG A 17 53.59 24.88 -9.64
N LEU A 18 53.66 23.58 -9.91
CA LEU A 18 54.85 22.94 -10.50
C LEU A 18 54.48 21.56 -11.09
N ASP A 19 54.84 21.38 -12.36
CA ASP A 19 55.03 20.10 -13.05
C ASP A 19 56.19 19.32 -12.40
N ALA A 20 56.11 17.98 -12.43
CA ALA A 20 57.22 17.12 -12.90
C ALA A 20 56.80 15.65 -12.91
N ALA A 21 56.91 15.04 -14.09
CA ALA A 21 57.00 13.60 -14.28
C ALA A 21 58.36 13.07 -13.80
N GLN A 22 58.41 11.84 -13.28
CA GLN A 22 59.55 10.94 -13.53
C GLN A 22 59.21 9.45 -13.28
N SER A 23 59.70 8.67 -14.24
CA SER A 23 59.67 7.23 -14.46
C SER A 23 60.63 6.41 -13.57
N LEU A 24 60.53 5.07 -13.71
CA LEU A 24 61.42 3.96 -13.30
C LEU A 24 61.14 3.39 -11.89
N ARG A 25 61.02 2.07 -11.67
CA ARG A 25 61.84 0.95 -12.17
C ARG A 25 61.11 -0.39 -12.04
N LEU A 26 61.38 -1.28 -13.01
CA LEU A 26 61.17 -2.73 -12.95
C LEU A 26 61.97 -3.38 -11.81
N GLN A 27 61.43 -4.46 -11.23
CA GLN A 27 62.22 -5.66 -10.93
C GLN A 27 61.42 -6.94 -11.23
N HIS A 28 62.01 -7.75 -12.11
CA HIS A 28 61.71 -9.16 -12.35
C HIS A 28 62.18 -10.02 -11.18
N HIS A 29 61.40 -11.06 -10.86
CA HIS A 29 61.98 -12.34 -10.44
C HIS A 29 61.34 -13.50 -11.21
N VAL A 30 62.24 -14.33 -11.74
CA VAL A 30 62.04 -15.53 -12.53
C VAL A 30 62.35 -16.72 -11.62
N LEU A 31 61.52 -17.76 -11.60
CA LEU A 31 61.95 -19.13 -11.28
C LEU A 31 61.13 -20.18 -12.08
N THR A 32 61.74 -20.62 -13.18
CA THR A 32 61.96 -22.01 -13.65
C THR A 32 60.90 -23.14 -13.52
N ARG A 33 60.45 -23.61 -14.69
CA ARG A 33 60.45 -24.99 -15.28
C ARG A 33 60.19 -26.25 -14.43
N SER A 34 59.23 -27.07 -14.87
CA SER A 34 59.39 -28.43 -15.47
C SER A 34 58.06 -28.79 -16.19
N ARG A 35 57.94 -29.14 -17.48
CA ARG A 35 58.40 -30.22 -18.40
C ARG A 35 57.62 -31.56 -18.32
N HIS A 36 57.19 -31.99 -19.51
CA HIS A 36 56.63 -33.29 -19.97
C HIS A 36 55.10 -33.40 -19.94
N GLY A 37 54.39 -33.86 -20.98
CA GLY A 37 54.80 -34.51 -22.22
C GLY A 37 53.76 -34.33 -23.33
N SER A 38 54.27 -34.29 -24.55
CA SER A 38 53.60 -34.27 -25.85
C SER A 38 53.01 -35.63 -26.23
N SER A 39 51.94 -35.62 -27.05
CA SER A 39 51.76 -36.34 -28.33
C SER A 39 50.25 -36.42 -28.66
N VAL A 40 49.70 -36.41 -29.88
CA VAL A 40 50.21 -36.33 -31.27
C VAL A 40 48.97 -36.32 -32.21
N PHE A 41 49.07 -35.59 -33.34
CA PHE A 41 48.35 -35.71 -34.63
C PHE A 41 46.83 -35.41 -34.68
N ASP A 42 46.23 -34.89 -35.76
CA ASP A 42 46.70 -34.70 -37.14
C ASP A 42 46.01 -33.49 -37.80
N GLN A 43 46.68 -32.95 -38.81
CA GLN A 43 46.23 -31.90 -39.71
C GLN A 43 45.26 -32.47 -40.77
N ASN A 44 44.35 -31.66 -41.30
CA ASN A 44 44.40 -31.43 -42.74
C ASN A 44 43.75 -30.14 -43.22
N ARG A 45 44.43 -29.55 -44.20
CA ARG A 45 44.13 -28.33 -44.95
C ARG A 45 43.27 -28.65 -46.19
N ASN A 46 42.50 -27.67 -46.65
CA ASN A 46 42.45 -27.23 -48.07
C ASN A 46 41.56 -25.98 -48.15
N THR A 47 42.08 -24.78 -48.42
CA THR A 47 42.56 -24.21 -49.71
C THR A 47 41.55 -24.23 -50.86
N GLY A 48 41.16 -23.02 -51.28
CA GLY A 48 40.44 -22.69 -52.51
C GLY A 48 40.35 -21.16 -52.60
N LYS A 49 40.89 -20.60 -53.68
CA LYS A 49 41.36 -19.21 -53.83
C LYS A 49 40.81 -18.66 -55.17
N VAL A 50 40.65 -17.34 -55.25
CA VAL A 50 40.61 -16.49 -56.49
C VAL A 50 39.25 -16.49 -57.23
N ALA A 51 38.64 -15.41 -57.76
CA ALA A 51 38.97 -14.01 -58.14
C ALA A 51 37.66 -13.18 -58.02
N MET A 52 37.63 -11.96 -57.46
CA MET A 52 37.95 -10.65 -58.06
C MET A 52 37.29 -10.32 -59.42
N GLY A 53 36.33 -9.40 -59.36
CA GLY A 53 35.86 -8.54 -60.45
C GLY A 53 35.23 -7.28 -59.85
N ALA A 54 35.88 -6.14 -60.03
CA ALA A 54 35.63 -4.88 -59.33
C ALA A 54 34.82 -3.87 -60.17
N CYS A 55 33.98 -3.07 -59.50
CA CYS A 55 33.54 -1.70 -59.81
C CYS A 55 32.45 -1.34 -58.75
N SER A 56 32.33 -0.19 -58.09
CA SER A 56 33.01 1.10 -58.05
C SER A 56 32.44 1.88 -56.84
N TRP A 57 33.32 2.38 -55.94
CA TRP A 57 33.29 3.63 -55.11
C TRP A 57 32.03 3.99 -54.26
N PHE A 58 32.04 3.78 -52.92
CA PHE A 58 32.42 4.70 -51.79
C PHE A 58 31.49 5.91 -51.56
N ARG A 59 31.06 6.33 -50.35
CA ARG A 59 30.91 5.81 -48.97
C ARG A 59 30.41 7.01 -48.13
N VAL A 60 29.35 6.85 -47.32
CA VAL A 60 29.35 7.14 -45.86
C VAL A 60 28.23 6.27 -45.25
N ALA A 61 28.62 5.14 -44.66
CA ALA A 61 27.77 4.33 -43.80
C ALA A 61 28.54 4.14 -42.49
N LEU A 62 28.01 4.67 -41.39
CA LEU A 62 28.57 4.54 -40.06
C LEU A 62 27.94 3.32 -39.37
N PHE A 63 28.78 2.31 -39.13
CA PHE A 63 28.74 1.30 -38.07
C PHE A 63 27.37 0.78 -37.59
N VAL A 64 26.88 -0.27 -38.26
CA VAL A 64 26.15 -1.36 -37.59
C VAL A 64 27.20 -2.32 -37.04
N LEU A 65 27.48 -2.23 -35.74
CA LEU A 65 28.14 -3.31 -35.01
C LEU A 65 27.06 -4.33 -34.67
N ALA A 66 27.08 -5.45 -35.40
CA ALA A 66 26.35 -6.64 -35.06
C ALA A 66 26.82 -7.14 -33.68
N PHE A 67 26.01 -6.93 -32.66
CA PHE A 67 25.98 -7.80 -31.49
C PHE A 67 25.08 -8.99 -31.82
N THR A 68 25.61 -9.94 -32.60
CA THR A 68 25.18 -11.33 -32.45
C THR A 68 25.87 -11.85 -31.19
N ASN A 69 25.30 -11.58 -30.01
CA ASN A 69 25.64 -12.37 -28.85
C ASN A 69 24.97 -13.72 -29.02
N GLY A 70 25.81 -14.73 -29.26
CA GLY A 70 25.41 -16.10 -29.40
C GLY A 70 24.63 -16.57 -28.19
N ALA A 71 23.57 -17.30 -28.50
CA ALA A 71 23.13 -18.41 -27.67
C ALA A 71 24.35 -19.29 -27.35
N THR A 72 24.70 -19.38 -26.07
CA THR A 72 25.09 -20.59 -25.32
C THR A 72 25.64 -20.15 -23.95
N ALA A 73 24.76 -19.71 -23.06
CA ALA A 73 24.81 -20.17 -21.69
C ALA A 73 23.60 -21.09 -21.57
N GLN A 74 23.81 -22.37 -21.30
CA GLN A 74 22.71 -23.26 -20.94
C GLN A 74 22.06 -22.68 -19.69
N ASP A 75 20.94 -22.00 -19.89
CA ASP A 75 19.96 -21.66 -18.86
C ASP A 75 19.42 -22.98 -18.30
N MET A 76 20.18 -23.62 -17.41
CA MET A 76 19.58 -24.65 -16.57
C MET A 76 18.48 -23.96 -15.76
N PRO A 77 17.24 -24.49 -15.76
CA PRO A 77 16.22 -24.01 -14.84
C PRO A 77 16.79 -24.18 -13.42
N SER A 78 17.15 -23.08 -12.77
CA SER A 78 17.50 -23.16 -11.35
C SER A 78 16.21 -23.45 -10.61
N GLU A 79 16.16 -24.56 -9.88
CA GLU A 79 15.04 -24.82 -8.99
C GLU A 79 14.90 -23.72 -7.93
N LEU A 80 13.70 -23.57 -7.38
CA LEU A 80 13.49 -22.76 -6.19
C LEU A 80 14.39 -23.22 -5.05
N THR A 81 14.89 -22.26 -4.27
CA THR A 81 15.56 -22.55 -3.00
C THR A 81 14.57 -23.21 -2.02
N PRO A 82 15.04 -23.88 -0.95
CA PRO A 82 14.14 -24.38 0.10
C PRO A 82 13.22 -23.29 0.66
N VAL A 83 13.76 -22.08 0.84
CA VAL A 83 13.00 -20.87 1.18
C VAL A 83 11.94 -20.58 0.12
N GLY A 84 12.32 -20.58 -1.15
CA GLY A 84 11.39 -20.34 -2.26
C GLY A 84 10.25 -21.35 -2.34
N LYS A 85 10.54 -22.64 -2.11
CA LYS A 85 9.53 -23.69 -2.02
C LYS A 85 8.55 -23.43 -0.85
N ALA A 86 9.05 -23.00 0.30
CA ALA A 86 8.20 -22.67 1.45
C ALA A 86 7.32 -21.44 1.21
N VAL A 87 7.88 -20.38 0.61
CA VAL A 87 7.14 -19.17 0.21
C VAL A 87 6.03 -19.52 -0.79
N LEU A 88 6.34 -20.31 -1.82
CA LEU A 88 5.36 -20.75 -2.82
C LEU A 88 4.18 -21.51 -2.16
N GLN A 89 4.47 -22.46 -1.27
CA GLN A 89 3.43 -23.22 -0.58
C GLN A 89 2.54 -22.34 0.31
N ALA A 90 3.12 -21.34 0.98
CA ALA A 90 2.35 -20.38 1.76
C ALA A 90 1.45 -19.51 0.88
N GLU A 91 1.93 -19.09 -0.30
CA GLU A 91 1.14 -18.31 -1.26
C GLU A 91 -0.04 -19.12 -1.81
N ILE A 92 0.18 -20.38 -2.19
CA ILE A 92 -0.88 -21.30 -2.64
C ILE A 92 -1.93 -21.46 -1.53
N ALA A 93 -1.50 -21.75 -0.30
CA ALA A 93 -2.41 -21.91 0.84
C ALA A 93 -3.20 -20.62 1.17
N ALA A 94 -2.61 -19.44 0.95
CA ALA A 94 -3.29 -18.16 1.13
C ALA A 94 -4.38 -17.95 0.08
N LYS A 95 -4.14 -18.33 -1.19
CA LYS A 95 -5.12 -18.22 -2.27
C LYS A 95 -6.30 -19.17 -2.06
N ASP A 96 -6.07 -20.37 -1.56
CA ASP A 96 -7.16 -21.32 -1.23
C ASP A 96 -8.10 -20.77 -0.15
N ARG A 97 -7.56 -20.07 0.87
CA ARG A 97 -8.35 -19.45 1.94
C ARG A 97 -9.18 -18.26 1.48
N SER A 98 -8.80 -17.61 0.37
CA SER A 98 -9.50 -16.44 -0.18
C SER A 98 -10.85 -16.80 -0.83
N GLY A 99 -11.20 -18.08 -0.93
CA GLY A 99 -12.54 -18.53 -1.33
C GLY A 99 -12.85 -18.33 -2.82
N SER A 100 -11.86 -17.99 -3.66
CA SER A 100 -12.07 -17.78 -5.10
C SER A 100 -12.37 -19.09 -5.85
N GLY A 101 -12.00 -20.25 -5.28
CA GLY A 101 -12.37 -21.60 -5.78
C GLY A 101 -11.90 -21.92 -7.20
N LYS A 102 -11.14 -21.02 -7.85
CA LYS A 102 -10.59 -21.22 -9.19
C LYS A 102 -9.14 -21.67 -9.07
N PRO A 103 -8.74 -22.74 -9.76
CA PRO A 103 -7.33 -23.11 -9.85
C PRO A 103 -6.49 -21.94 -10.33
N VAL A 104 -5.27 -21.83 -9.81
CA VAL A 104 -4.27 -20.91 -10.36
C VAL A 104 -3.83 -21.47 -11.72
N ASP A 105 -4.57 -21.12 -12.77
CA ASP A 105 -4.32 -21.61 -14.14
C ASP A 105 -3.06 -20.99 -14.78
N SER A 106 -2.49 -19.94 -14.16
CA SER A 106 -1.31 -19.23 -14.68
C SER A 106 -0.09 -19.36 -13.76
N PRO A 107 1.14 -19.31 -14.29
CA PRO A 107 2.34 -19.32 -13.46
C PRO A 107 2.36 -18.17 -12.45
N LEU A 108 3.02 -18.40 -11.31
CA LEU A 108 3.21 -17.45 -10.23
C LEU A 108 4.59 -16.81 -10.31
N ALA A 109 4.64 -15.48 -10.42
CA ALA A 109 5.88 -14.72 -10.42
C ALA A 109 6.57 -14.83 -9.05
N VAL A 110 7.84 -15.25 -9.05
CA VAL A 110 8.63 -15.44 -7.82
C VAL A 110 10.09 -15.05 -8.07
N CYS A 111 10.75 -14.55 -7.02
CA CYS A 111 12.15 -14.11 -7.08
C CYS A 111 13.06 -14.86 -6.10
N THR A 112 12.60 -15.98 -5.58
CA THR A 112 13.24 -16.80 -4.53
C THR A 112 14.13 -17.91 -5.13
N PHE A 113 14.71 -17.64 -6.29
CA PHE A 113 15.71 -18.47 -6.94
C PHE A 113 17.12 -18.11 -6.44
N PRO A 114 18.11 -19.01 -6.57
CA PRO A 114 19.52 -18.64 -6.39
C PRO A 114 19.91 -17.43 -7.25
N GLY A 115 20.71 -16.53 -6.70
CA GLY A 115 21.06 -15.25 -7.33
C GLY A 115 19.99 -14.16 -7.19
N GLY A 116 18.80 -14.51 -6.71
CA GLY A 116 17.73 -13.58 -6.41
C GLY A 116 17.13 -12.90 -7.64
N LEU A 117 17.23 -13.47 -8.84
CA LEU A 117 16.49 -12.99 -10.02
C LEU A 117 15.06 -13.57 -10.04
N CYS A 118 14.17 -12.90 -10.75
CA CYS A 118 12.77 -13.25 -10.86
C CYS A 118 12.48 -14.11 -12.10
N GLY A 119 11.59 -15.08 -11.90
CA GLY A 119 10.99 -15.95 -12.90
C GLY A 119 9.54 -16.24 -12.53
N ALA A 120 8.99 -17.34 -13.02
CA ALA A 120 7.65 -17.79 -12.67
C ALA A 120 7.56 -19.31 -12.57
N VAL A 121 6.77 -19.79 -11.61
CA VAL A 121 6.61 -21.22 -11.31
C VAL A 121 5.15 -21.62 -11.34
N ARG A 122 4.86 -22.84 -11.78
CA ARG A 122 3.51 -23.40 -11.65
C ARG A 122 3.23 -23.80 -10.19
N PRO A 123 1.97 -24.03 -9.80
CA PRO A 123 1.63 -24.44 -8.44
C PRO A 123 2.32 -25.74 -7.97
N ASP A 124 2.71 -26.61 -8.91
CA ASP A 124 3.48 -27.83 -8.62
C ASP A 124 4.98 -27.56 -8.37
N GLY A 125 5.43 -26.31 -8.49
CA GLY A 125 6.82 -25.88 -8.34
C GLY A 125 7.66 -25.99 -9.60
N SER A 126 7.10 -26.48 -10.72
CA SER A 126 7.82 -26.51 -12.00
C SER A 126 8.07 -25.09 -12.51
N VAL A 127 9.28 -24.84 -13.03
CA VAL A 127 9.64 -23.53 -13.57
C VAL A 127 8.96 -23.35 -14.93
N ALA A 128 8.11 -22.33 -15.05
CA ALA A 128 7.51 -21.90 -16.31
C ALA A 128 8.38 -20.85 -16.99
N VAL A 129 8.74 -19.78 -16.25
CA VAL A 129 9.65 -18.73 -16.72
C VAL A 129 10.96 -18.84 -15.94
N PRO A 130 12.11 -19.11 -16.60
CA PRO A 130 13.40 -19.19 -15.93
C PRO A 130 13.80 -17.85 -15.28
N PRO A 131 14.52 -17.87 -14.14
CA PRO A 131 14.87 -16.65 -13.41
C PRO A 131 16.00 -15.86 -14.09
N ARG A 132 15.60 -14.92 -14.93
CA ARG A 132 16.52 -14.03 -15.66
C ARG A 132 16.14 -12.55 -15.56
N TYR A 133 15.04 -12.22 -14.91
CA TYR A 133 14.47 -10.88 -14.90
C TYR A 133 14.66 -10.19 -13.56
N ASP A 134 14.72 -8.86 -13.56
CA ASP A 134 14.67 -8.06 -12.34
C ASP A 134 13.24 -8.08 -11.74
N TRP A 135 12.25 -8.33 -12.58
CA TRP A 135 10.85 -8.43 -12.18
C TRP A 135 10.03 -9.20 -13.22
N VAL A 136 9.02 -9.91 -12.73
CA VAL A 136 7.98 -10.55 -13.54
C VAL A 136 6.64 -10.10 -12.96
N GLY A 137 5.76 -9.60 -13.81
CA GLY A 137 4.41 -9.18 -13.45
C GLY A 137 3.43 -10.34 -13.37
N ASP A 138 2.17 -10.01 -13.09
CA ASP A 138 1.10 -10.99 -13.11
C ASP A 138 0.82 -11.44 -14.55
N PHE A 139 0.39 -12.68 -14.69
CA PHE A 139 -0.03 -13.21 -15.99
C PHE A 139 -1.43 -12.72 -16.34
N SER A 140 -1.56 -12.05 -17.47
CA SER A 140 -2.83 -11.65 -18.08
C SER A 140 -2.87 -12.07 -19.53
N ASP A 141 -4.00 -12.63 -19.98
CA ASP A 141 -4.12 -13.27 -21.30
C ASP A 141 -2.95 -14.23 -21.62
N LYS A 142 -2.47 -14.96 -20.61
CA LYS A 142 -1.32 -15.89 -20.70
C LYS A 142 0.05 -15.26 -20.97
N ARG A 143 0.21 -13.96 -20.74
CA ARG A 143 1.52 -13.28 -20.81
C ARG A 143 1.79 -12.50 -19.54
N ALA A 144 3.05 -12.35 -19.20
CA ALA A 144 3.49 -11.49 -18.12
C ALA A 144 4.47 -10.43 -18.66
N ALA A 145 4.34 -9.20 -18.15
CA ALA A 145 5.37 -8.20 -18.32
C ALA A 145 6.63 -8.65 -17.57
N VAL A 146 7.79 -8.48 -18.18
CA VAL A 146 9.09 -8.78 -17.57
C VAL A 146 9.98 -7.57 -17.64
N ARG A 147 10.86 -7.41 -16.65
CA ARG A 147 11.82 -6.31 -16.61
C ARG A 147 13.25 -6.80 -16.58
N SER A 148 14.12 -6.20 -17.38
CA SER A 148 15.56 -6.42 -17.32
C SER A 148 16.32 -5.15 -17.67
N GLY A 149 17.30 -4.76 -16.85
CA GLY A 149 18.17 -3.64 -17.15
C GLY A 149 17.42 -2.30 -17.26
N GLY A 150 16.32 -2.16 -16.52
CA GLY A 150 15.48 -0.97 -16.52
C GLY A 150 14.35 -0.95 -17.55
N LEU A 151 14.41 -1.80 -18.59
CA LEU A 151 13.43 -1.88 -19.67
C LEU A 151 12.45 -3.04 -19.49
N TYR A 152 11.29 -2.93 -20.14
CA TYR A 152 10.22 -3.90 -20.10
C TYR A 152 10.08 -4.68 -21.41
N GLY A 153 9.70 -5.94 -21.28
CA GLY A 153 9.35 -6.87 -22.33
C GLY A 153 8.20 -7.78 -21.89
N PHE A 154 7.96 -8.88 -22.60
CA PHE A 154 6.90 -9.83 -22.29
C PHE A 154 7.34 -11.27 -22.52
N VAL A 155 6.80 -12.18 -21.70
CA VAL A 155 6.91 -13.63 -21.85
C VAL A 155 5.53 -14.29 -21.81
N ASP A 156 5.39 -15.46 -22.42
CA ASP A 156 4.18 -16.30 -22.32
C ASP A 156 4.17 -17.19 -21.05
N ASP A 157 3.08 -17.92 -20.82
CA ASP A 157 2.89 -18.85 -19.69
C ASP A 157 3.72 -20.14 -19.80
N GLU A 158 4.47 -20.31 -20.89
CA GLU A 158 5.49 -21.33 -21.09
C GLU A 158 6.94 -20.79 -20.97
N GLY A 159 7.10 -19.48 -20.79
CA GLY A 159 8.39 -18.80 -20.62
C GLY A 159 9.12 -18.46 -21.91
N HIS A 160 8.45 -18.55 -23.07
CA HIS A 160 9.00 -18.01 -24.31
C HIS A 160 8.89 -16.49 -24.30
N GLU A 161 9.94 -15.85 -24.82
CA GLU A 161 9.97 -14.40 -24.96
C GLU A 161 9.04 -13.96 -26.11
N VAL A 162 7.99 -13.22 -25.75
CA VAL A 162 7.04 -12.60 -26.69
C VAL A 162 7.61 -11.29 -27.21
N ALA A 163 8.26 -10.52 -26.34
CA ALA A 163 9.00 -9.33 -26.70
C ALA A 163 10.20 -9.14 -25.76
N ALA A 164 11.39 -8.98 -26.32
CA ALA A 164 12.59 -8.68 -25.55
C ALA A 164 12.42 -7.36 -24.74
N PRO A 165 13.06 -7.24 -23.56
CA PRO A 165 13.11 -5.98 -22.82
C PRO A 165 13.64 -4.82 -23.67
N GLN A 166 12.75 -3.94 -24.12
CA GLN A 166 13.07 -2.80 -24.98
C GLN A 166 12.17 -1.58 -24.76
N TYR A 167 11.06 -1.74 -24.01
CA TYR A 167 10.07 -0.70 -23.80
C TYR A 167 10.34 0.06 -22.49
N GLY A 168 10.05 1.36 -22.48
CA GLY A 168 10.24 2.19 -21.29
C GLY A 168 9.20 1.89 -20.20
N LEU A 169 7.95 1.66 -20.61
CA LEU A 169 6.82 1.29 -19.77
C LEU A 169 5.91 0.33 -20.54
N VAL A 170 5.17 -0.49 -19.81
CA VAL A 170 4.16 -1.41 -20.35
C VAL A 170 2.97 -1.52 -19.40
N ASP A 171 1.80 -1.89 -19.95
CA ASP A 171 0.65 -2.35 -19.17
C ASP A 171 0.41 -3.86 -19.41
N ASP A 172 -0.37 -4.48 -18.52
CA ASP A 172 -0.76 -5.89 -18.66
C ASP A 172 -1.62 -6.12 -19.91
N TYR A 173 -1.53 -7.32 -20.48
CA TYR A 173 -2.36 -7.69 -21.63
C TYR A 173 -3.86 -7.64 -21.28
N LYS A 174 -4.67 -7.06 -22.15
CA LYS A 174 -6.13 -7.11 -22.12
C LYS A 174 -6.67 -7.30 -23.52
N PHE A 175 -7.60 -8.22 -23.70
CA PHE A 175 -8.23 -8.52 -24.99
C PHE A 175 -7.23 -8.92 -26.08
N GLY A 176 -6.08 -9.49 -25.71
CA GLY A 176 -5.00 -9.86 -26.62
C GLY A 176 -4.04 -8.74 -27.00
N PHE A 177 -4.11 -7.59 -26.33
CA PHE A 177 -3.24 -6.46 -26.60
C PHE A 177 -2.55 -5.93 -25.34
N ALA A 178 -1.36 -5.38 -25.48
CA ALA A 178 -0.67 -4.67 -24.40
C ALA A 178 -0.20 -3.29 -24.86
N GLN A 179 -0.31 -2.30 -23.97
CA GLN A 179 0.27 -0.98 -24.18
C GLN A 179 1.78 -1.07 -23.98
N VAL A 180 2.55 -0.42 -24.86
CA VAL A 180 4.00 -0.27 -24.70
C VAL A 180 4.43 1.17 -24.96
N GLU A 181 5.39 1.67 -24.19
CA GLU A 181 5.93 3.01 -24.35
C GLU A 181 7.30 3.00 -25.03
N VAL A 182 7.46 3.85 -26.05
CA VAL A 182 8.74 4.16 -26.68
C VAL A 182 8.86 5.68 -26.82
N GLY A 183 9.89 6.26 -26.21
CA GLY A 183 10.17 7.70 -26.34
C GLY A 183 9.07 8.61 -25.80
N GLY A 184 8.40 8.22 -24.71
CA GLY A 184 7.34 9.02 -24.07
C GLY A 184 5.98 8.98 -24.77
N LYS A 185 5.81 8.12 -25.76
CA LYS A 185 4.54 7.85 -26.43
C LYS A 185 4.19 6.37 -26.33
N SER A 186 2.90 6.09 -26.30
CA SER A 186 2.34 4.75 -26.18
C SER A 186 1.87 4.21 -27.53
N GLY A 187 2.24 2.97 -27.80
CA GLY A 187 1.75 2.12 -28.87
C GLY A 187 1.08 0.86 -28.31
N LEU A 188 0.65 -0.02 -29.20
CA LEU A 188 -0.06 -1.25 -28.84
C LEU A 188 0.55 -2.45 -29.57
N ILE A 189 0.90 -3.50 -28.83
CA ILE A 189 1.32 -4.80 -29.38
C ILE A 189 0.19 -5.82 -29.30
N ASP A 190 0.20 -6.80 -30.20
CA ASP A 190 -0.63 -8.00 -30.12
C ASP A 190 0.00 -9.09 -29.25
N ARG A 191 -0.70 -10.22 -29.19
CA ARG A 191 -0.37 -11.48 -28.51
C ARG A 191 1.00 -12.08 -28.84
N ASP A 192 1.55 -11.76 -30.00
CA ASP A 192 2.82 -12.26 -30.51
C ASP A 192 3.92 -11.19 -30.39
N GLY A 193 3.65 -10.10 -29.68
CA GLY A 193 4.59 -9.00 -29.47
C GLY A 193 4.71 -8.06 -30.68
N LYS A 194 3.87 -8.23 -31.71
CA LYS A 194 3.94 -7.43 -32.92
C LYS A 194 3.24 -6.09 -32.71
N MET A 195 3.90 -5.02 -33.13
CA MET A 195 3.33 -3.67 -33.10
C MET A 195 2.10 -3.58 -34.01
N ILE A 196 0.93 -3.32 -33.42
CA ILE A 196 -0.33 -3.03 -34.11
C ILE A 196 -0.52 -1.52 -34.25
N PHE A 197 -0.23 -0.77 -33.18
CA PHE A 197 -0.23 0.69 -33.20
C PHE A 197 1.15 1.22 -32.86
N ALA A 198 1.70 2.05 -33.74
CA ALA A 198 2.96 2.74 -33.47
C ALA A 198 2.81 3.69 -32.27
N PRO A 199 3.91 3.99 -31.55
CA PRO A 199 3.89 4.90 -30.40
C PRO A 199 3.55 6.34 -30.80
N THR A 200 2.26 6.68 -30.84
CA THR A 200 1.76 7.99 -31.31
C THR A 200 1.01 8.77 -30.24
N TYR A 201 0.31 8.08 -29.33
CA TYR A 201 -0.56 8.66 -28.32
C TYR A 201 0.18 8.86 -26.99
N GLY A 202 -0.37 9.67 -26.09
CA GLY A 202 0.10 9.70 -24.70
C GLY A 202 -0.17 8.37 -24.00
N PHE A 203 -1.37 7.81 -24.18
CA PHE A 203 -1.68 6.42 -23.81
C PHE A 203 -2.64 5.77 -24.81
N ILE A 204 -2.60 4.45 -24.88
CA ILE A 204 -3.51 3.63 -25.68
C ILE A 204 -3.84 2.32 -24.95
N GLU A 205 -5.10 2.11 -24.60
CA GLU A 205 -5.57 0.96 -23.81
C GLU A 205 -6.64 0.18 -24.56
N ALA A 206 -6.50 -1.13 -24.67
CA ALA A 206 -7.59 -1.98 -25.15
C ALA A 206 -8.75 -2.01 -24.15
N ILE A 207 -9.94 -1.59 -24.58
CA ILE A 207 -11.18 -1.62 -23.78
C ILE A 207 -12.18 -2.66 -24.30
N GLY A 208 -11.81 -3.36 -25.37
CA GLY A 208 -12.50 -4.49 -25.97
C GLY A 208 -11.61 -5.13 -27.05
N PRO A 209 -12.03 -6.26 -27.64
CA PRO A 209 -11.27 -6.93 -28.69
C PRO A 209 -11.19 -6.12 -29.99
N ASP A 210 -12.08 -5.15 -30.18
CA ASP A 210 -12.22 -4.33 -31.38
C ASP A 210 -12.11 -2.82 -31.10
N ARG A 211 -11.83 -2.41 -29.86
CA ARG A 211 -11.90 -1.00 -29.42
C ARG A 211 -10.75 -0.61 -28.50
N LEU A 212 -10.15 0.52 -28.81
CA LEU A 212 -9.01 1.09 -28.09
C LEU A 212 -9.36 2.48 -27.58
N ARG A 213 -9.06 2.73 -26.31
CA ARG A 213 -9.14 4.04 -25.69
C ARG A 213 -7.81 4.75 -25.88
N VAL A 214 -7.83 5.98 -26.40
CA VAL A 214 -6.64 6.80 -26.65
C VAL A 214 -6.75 8.17 -26.00
N SER A 215 -5.59 8.73 -25.65
CA SER A 215 -5.46 10.14 -25.26
C SER A 215 -4.07 10.66 -25.61
N ASP A 216 -3.96 11.95 -25.89
CA ASP A 216 -2.67 12.63 -26.03
C ASP A 216 -1.97 12.86 -24.69
N PHE A 217 -2.73 12.79 -23.58
CA PHE A 217 -2.16 12.86 -22.24
C PHE A 217 -1.57 11.50 -21.87
N PRO A 218 -0.30 11.43 -21.45
CA PRO A 218 0.27 10.17 -20.99
C PRO A 218 -0.44 9.71 -19.72
N ARG A 219 -0.87 8.43 -19.69
CA ARG A 219 -1.21 7.77 -18.44
C ARG A 219 0.08 7.44 -17.74
N ARG A 220 0.34 8.15 -16.65
CA ARG A 220 1.46 7.87 -15.76
C ARG A 220 1.02 6.80 -14.76
N GLY A 221 1.15 5.53 -15.15
CA GLY A 221 1.00 4.39 -14.24
C GLY A 221 2.36 4.12 -13.61
N GLY A 222 2.47 4.23 -12.28
CA GLY A 222 3.68 3.84 -11.56
C GLY A 222 3.63 4.11 -10.07
N THR A 223 4.47 3.40 -9.34
CA THR A 223 4.61 3.52 -7.89
C THR A 223 5.63 4.59 -7.51
N ILE A 224 5.36 5.31 -6.42
CA ILE A 224 6.28 6.31 -5.86
C ILE A 224 7.68 5.70 -5.72
N GLY A 225 8.65 6.30 -6.41
CA GLY A 225 10.07 5.90 -6.35
C GLY A 225 10.49 4.78 -7.31
N ALA A 226 9.61 4.09 -8.03
CA ALA A 226 10.07 3.08 -9.00
C ALA A 226 10.22 3.63 -10.43
N GLU A 227 9.53 4.73 -10.73
CA GLU A 227 9.43 5.31 -12.06
C GLU A 227 9.46 6.84 -11.90
N ASP A 228 10.46 7.52 -12.48
CA ASP A 228 10.63 8.97 -12.41
C ASP A 228 9.57 9.65 -13.30
N PHE A 229 8.62 10.34 -12.67
CA PHE A 229 7.58 11.13 -13.31
C PHE A 229 7.89 12.62 -13.29
N SER A 230 9.13 13.03 -13.57
CA SER A 230 9.55 14.45 -13.60
C SER A 230 8.49 15.32 -14.28
N GLY A 231 7.69 16.02 -13.46
CA GLY A 231 6.46 16.70 -13.85
C GLY A 231 5.31 16.63 -12.83
N ILE A 232 5.34 15.72 -11.85
CA ILE A 232 4.37 15.69 -10.74
C ILE A 232 4.96 16.40 -9.51
N LYS A 233 4.23 17.37 -8.96
CA LYS A 233 4.61 18.05 -7.71
C LYS A 233 4.13 17.21 -6.53
N THR A 234 5.05 16.47 -5.93
CA THR A 234 4.80 15.65 -4.73
C THR A 234 5.11 16.49 -3.49
N THR A 235 4.14 16.66 -2.60
CA THR A 235 4.35 17.36 -1.32
C THR A 235 4.32 16.33 -0.19
N TYR A 236 5.42 16.24 0.54
CA TYR A 236 5.60 15.36 1.68
C TYR A 236 5.13 16.06 2.95
N THR A 237 4.25 15.41 3.71
CA THR A 237 3.97 15.78 5.11
C THR A 237 4.41 14.63 6.02
N SER A 238 4.53 14.88 7.33
CA SER A 238 4.97 13.86 8.30
C SER A 238 4.08 12.61 8.32
N ASN A 239 2.83 12.72 7.87
CA ASN A 239 1.82 11.66 8.01
C ASN A 239 1.15 11.26 6.68
N SER A 240 1.49 11.91 5.56
CA SER A 240 0.95 11.56 4.24
C SER A 240 1.80 12.10 3.11
N VAL A 241 1.79 11.37 1.99
CA VAL A 241 2.31 11.84 0.70
C VAL A 241 1.13 12.36 -0.11
N SER A 242 1.13 13.65 -0.40
CA SER A 242 0.16 14.25 -1.32
C SER A 242 0.78 14.30 -2.71
N VAL A 243 0.25 13.47 -3.61
CA VAL A 243 0.61 13.46 -5.03
C VAL A 243 -0.40 14.35 -5.73
N SER A 244 0.00 15.59 -6.05
CA SER A 244 -0.83 16.45 -6.91
C SER A 244 -0.56 16.11 -8.38
N ALA A 245 -1.20 15.05 -8.86
CA ALA A 245 -1.52 14.99 -10.28
C ALA A 245 -2.72 15.94 -10.50
N PRO A 246 -2.74 16.78 -11.55
CA PRO A 246 -3.98 17.42 -11.95
C PRO A 246 -4.96 16.31 -12.36
N PHE A 247 -5.78 15.86 -11.41
CA PHE A 247 -6.85 14.90 -11.66
C PHE A 247 -7.97 15.61 -12.44
N GLU A 248 -7.79 15.72 -13.75
CA GLU A 248 -8.89 15.88 -14.70
C GLU A 248 -8.66 14.90 -15.86
N PHE A 249 -9.16 13.66 -15.73
CA PHE A 249 -9.21 12.75 -16.89
C PHE A 249 -10.64 12.65 -17.42
N LYS A 250 -10.95 13.45 -18.45
CA LYS A 250 -12.07 13.22 -19.39
C LYS A 250 -11.74 13.64 -20.83
N THR A 251 -10.54 13.33 -21.33
CA THR A 251 -10.17 13.48 -22.76
C THR A 251 -9.69 12.15 -23.33
N ASN A 252 -10.52 11.12 -23.17
CA ASN A 252 -10.30 9.81 -23.79
C ASN A 252 -11.22 9.71 -24.99
N GLY A 253 -10.69 9.45 -26.17
CA GLY A 253 -11.50 8.99 -27.29
C GLY A 253 -11.36 7.48 -27.48
N VAL A 254 -12.25 6.91 -28.27
CA VAL A 254 -12.27 5.50 -28.63
C VAL A 254 -12.07 5.39 -30.14
N ILE A 255 -11.09 4.59 -30.53
CA ILE A 255 -10.82 4.20 -31.91
C ILE A 255 -11.05 2.70 -32.08
N ASP A 256 -11.27 2.25 -33.31
CA ASP A 256 -11.18 0.84 -33.65
C ASP A 256 -9.72 0.41 -33.94
N LEU A 257 -9.51 -0.87 -34.26
CA LEU A 257 -8.18 -1.42 -34.58
C LEU A 257 -7.59 -0.89 -35.90
N SER A 258 -8.37 -0.22 -36.75
CA SER A 258 -7.87 0.46 -37.95
C SER A 258 -7.40 1.90 -37.67
N GLY A 259 -7.69 2.42 -36.47
CA GLY A 259 -7.45 3.81 -36.09
C GLY A 259 -8.60 4.75 -36.42
N GLN A 260 -9.76 4.24 -36.85
CA GLN A 260 -10.95 5.04 -37.10
C GLN A 260 -11.64 5.41 -35.78
N TRP A 261 -12.01 6.67 -35.63
CA TRP A 261 -12.72 7.16 -34.45
C TRP A 261 -14.13 6.56 -34.34
N ILE A 262 -14.40 5.90 -33.22
CA ILE A 262 -15.73 5.47 -32.78
C ILE A 262 -16.36 6.55 -31.90
N GLU A 263 -15.58 7.09 -30.97
CA GLU A 263 -15.93 8.21 -30.09
C GLU A 263 -14.75 9.18 -30.05
N PRO A 264 -14.79 10.34 -30.71
CA PRO A 264 -13.66 11.27 -30.68
C PRO A 264 -13.39 11.77 -29.26
N ALA A 265 -12.13 12.04 -28.93
CA ALA A 265 -11.77 12.67 -27.66
C ALA A 265 -12.43 14.06 -27.59
N ALA A 266 -13.57 14.15 -26.89
CA ALA A 266 -14.28 15.41 -26.75
C ALA A 266 -13.51 16.33 -25.79
N PRO A 267 -13.41 17.65 -26.06
CA PRO A 267 -13.08 18.60 -25.01
C PRO A 267 -14.14 18.51 -23.90
N PRO A 268 -13.81 18.84 -22.64
CA PRO A 268 -14.72 18.64 -21.52
C PRO A 268 -15.93 19.56 -21.67
N SER A 269 -17.02 19.01 -22.20
CA SER A 269 -18.36 19.52 -21.92
C SER A 269 -19.11 18.41 -21.18
N ARG A 270 -19.58 18.75 -19.98
CA ARG A 270 -20.31 17.86 -19.08
C ARG A 270 -21.59 17.35 -19.74
N GLU A 271 -21.58 16.13 -20.25
CA GLU A 271 -22.80 15.40 -20.61
C GLU A 271 -22.58 13.88 -20.48
N PHE A 272 -23.41 13.17 -19.71
CA PHE A 272 -24.42 12.23 -20.25
C PHE A 272 -25.15 11.43 -19.15
N ASP A 273 -26.48 11.27 -19.27
CA ASP A 273 -27.24 10.04 -18.96
C ASP A 273 -28.29 9.83 -20.08
N LYS A 274 -28.23 8.65 -20.74
CA LYS A 274 -28.98 8.24 -21.95
C LYS A 274 -30.33 7.62 -21.66
N THR A 275 -30.78 7.69 -20.41
CA THR A 275 -32.02 7.03 -19.98
C THR A 275 -32.99 7.93 -19.21
N SER A 276 -32.61 9.17 -18.91
CA SER A 276 -33.47 10.16 -18.25
C SER A 276 -34.04 11.16 -19.28
N PRO A 277 -35.29 11.66 -19.16
CA PRO A 277 -35.93 12.65 -20.06
C PRO A 277 -35.28 14.05 -19.96
N SER A 278 -33.96 14.07 -20.05
CA SER A 278 -33.08 14.92 -19.25
C SER A 278 -32.93 16.31 -19.82
N VAL A 279 -33.10 17.27 -18.92
CA VAL A 279 -32.73 18.66 -19.13
C VAL A 279 -31.21 18.82 -18.97
N ARG A 280 -30.60 19.72 -19.76
CA ARG A 280 -29.15 19.92 -19.82
C ARG A 280 -28.78 21.34 -19.42
N TRP A 281 -27.82 21.48 -18.52
CA TRP A 281 -27.17 22.78 -18.27
C TRP A 281 -26.15 23.08 -19.37
N VAL A 282 -26.34 24.19 -20.07
CA VAL A 282 -25.47 24.64 -21.17
C VAL A 282 -24.94 26.03 -20.87
N GLU A 283 -23.63 26.22 -21.04
CA GLU A 283 -23.01 27.53 -20.98
C GLU A 283 -22.88 28.14 -22.38
N ARG A 284 -23.35 29.38 -22.53
CA ARG A 284 -23.18 30.17 -23.76
C ARG A 284 -22.88 31.61 -23.38
N GLY A 285 -21.76 32.14 -23.88
CA GLY A 285 -21.37 33.53 -23.61
C GLY A 285 -21.05 33.81 -22.13
N GLY A 286 -20.57 32.80 -21.39
CA GLY A 286 -20.25 32.95 -19.96
C GLY A 286 -21.44 32.82 -19.01
N LEU A 287 -22.63 32.48 -19.50
CA LEU A 287 -23.84 32.30 -18.72
C LEU A 287 -24.45 30.92 -18.94
N TRP A 288 -25.07 30.37 -17.90
CA TRP A 288 -25.72 29.06 -17.90
C TRP A 288 -27.22 29.20 -18.20
N GLY A 289 -27.73 28.27 -19.01
CA GLY A 289 -29.15 28.07 -19.30
C GLY A 289 -29.52 26.58 -19.24
N LEU A 290 -30.81 26.28 -19.19
CA LEU A 290 -31.36 24.92 -19.12
C LEU A 290 -32.03 24.56 -20.45
N LEU A 291 -31.55 23.49 -21.08
CA LEU A 291 -32.04 22.95 -22.34
C LEU A 291 -32.90 21.71 -22.09
N GLN A 292 -33.88 21.44 -22.93
CA GLN A 292 -34.51 20.12 -23.03
C GLN A 292 -33.64 19.16 -23.86
N ALA A 293 -33.94 17.87 -23.79
CA ALA A 293 -33.29 16.84 -24.59
C ALA A 293 -33.44 17.04 -26.11
N ASP A 294 -34.49 17.74 -26.57
CA ASP A 294 -34.73 18.05 -27.98
C ASP A 294 -33.97 19.28 -28.50
N GLY A 295 -33.19 19.95 -27.64
CA GLY A 295 -32.43 21.14 -27.99
C GLY A 295 -33.16 22.47 -27.78
N SER A 296 -34.42 22.47 -27.33
CA SER A 296 -35.16 23.69 -26.98
C SER A 296 -34.73 24.24 -25.62
N TRP A 297 -34.79 25.57 -25.43
CA TRP A 297 -34.47 26.19 -24.13
C TRP A 297 -35.68 26.14 -23.20
N LEU A 298 -35.53 25.54 -22.01
CA LEU A 298 -36.43 25.77 -20.87
C LEU A 298 -36.11 27.09 -20.19
N VAL A 299 -34.81 27.39 -20.08
CA VAL A 299 -34.30 28.65 -19.56
C VAL A 299 -33.14 29.08 -20.43
N GLU A 300 -33.28 30.20 -21.13
CA GLU A 300 -32.16 30.76 -21.90
C GLU A 300 -30.96 31.10 -20.99
N PRO A 301 -29.72 31.08 -21.52
CA PRO A 301 -28.52 31.41 -20.76
C PRO A 301 -28.61 32.76 -20.05
N LYS A 302 -28.72 32.73 -18.71
CA LYS A 302 -28.84 33.93 -17.87
C LYS A 302 -28.20 33.81 -16.50
N PHE A 303 -27.82 32.61 -16.08
CA PHE A 303 -27.27 32.37 -14.74
C PHE A 303 -25.74 32.49 -14.75
N GLN A 304 -25.16 33.16 -13.75
CA GLN A 304 -23.70 33.19 -13.60
C GLN A 304 -23.13 31.82 -13.22
N ARG A 305 -23.92 31.01 -12.49
CA ARG A 305 -23.56 29.63 -12.08
C ARG A 305 -24.81 28.76 -12.06
N ALA A 306 -24.66 27.49 -12.41
CA ALA A 306 -25.70 26.48 -12.25
C ALA A 306 -25.07 25.13 -11.85
N GLU A 307 -25.80 24.35 -11.05
CA GLU A 307 -25.41 23.00 -10.63
C GLU A 307 -26.42 21.97 -11.10
N ALA A 308 -26.02 20.69 -11.09
CA ALA A 308 -26.90 19.60 -11.44
C ALA A 308 -28.14 19.54 -10.53
N LEU A 309 -29.23 19.01 -11.05
CA LEU A 309 -30.41 18.69 -10.25
C LEU A 309 -30.04 17.64 -9.21
N SER A 310 -30.30 17.96 -7.95
CA SER A 310 -30.15 17.05 -6.81
C SER A 310 -31.41 17.17 -5.96
N ASP A 311 -32.01 16.03 -5.61
CA ASP A 311 -33.30 15.98 -4.92
C ASP A 311 -34.42 16.76 -5.64
N GLY A 312 -34.35 16.82 -6.97
CA GLY A 312 -35.30 17.53 -7.84
C GLY A 312 -35.06 19.03 -8.02
N LEU A 313 -34.03 19.61 -7.39
CA LEU A 313 -33.71 21.04 -7.47
C LEU A 313 -32.26 21.28 -7.89
N ALA A 314 -32.03 22.29 -8.71
CA ALA A 314 -30.71 22.78 -9.11
C ALA A 314 -30.43 24.15 -8.51
N ARG A 315 -29.25 24.28 -7.89
CA ARG A 315 -28.74 25.57 -7.38
C ARG A 315 -28.30 26.45 -8.54
N VAL A 316 -28.80 27.68 -8.59
CA VAL A 316 -28.44 28.67 -9.61
C VAL A 316 -28.04 30.00 -8.96
N THR A 317 -27.14 30.73 -9.60
CA THR A 317 -26.80 32.11 -9.23
C THR A 317 -27.32 33.06 -10.31
N LEU A 318 -28.15 34.02 -9.90
CA LEU A 318 -28.66 35.11 -10.72
C LEU A 318 -28.44 36.43 -9.98
N SER A 319 -27.83 37.42 -10.63
CA SER A 319 -27.54 38.74 -10.03
C SER A 319 -26.85 38.66 -8.67
N SER A 320 -25.88 37.74 -8.53
CA SER A 320 -25.12 37.46 -7.29
C SER A 320 -25.94 36.89 -6.13
N LYS A 321 -27.21 36.53 -6.35
CA LYS A 321 -28.04 35.82 -5.38
C LYS A 321 -28.26 34.37 -5.80
N VAL A 322 -28.40 33.48 -4.83
CA VAL A 322 -28.62 32.05 -5.02
C VAL A 322 -30.12 31.74 -4.94
N GLY A 323 -30.60 30.97 -5.92
CA GLY A 323 -31.95 30.41 -5.96
C GLY A 323 -31.91 28.95 -6.38
N PHE A 324 -33.08 28.33 -6.48
CA PHE A 324 -33.22 26.93 -6.87
C PHE A 324 -34.30 26.77 -7.93
N ILE A 325 -33.95 26.09 -9.01
CA ILE A 325 -34.91 25.76 -10.08
C ILE A 325 -35.19 24.27 -10.10
N ASP A 326 -36.40 23.89 -10.51
CA ASP A 326 -36.78 22.51 -10.75
C ASP A 326 -36.35 22.03 -12.15
N GLY A 327 -36.62 20.76 -12.43
CA GLY A 327 -36.34 20.15 -13.74
C GLY A 327 -37.20 20.71 -14.89
N THR A 328 -38.18 21.58 -14.62
CA THR A 328 -39.01 22.24 -15.64
C THR A 328 -38.48 23.61 -16.02
N GLY A 329 -37.43 24.10 -15.35
CA GLY A 329 -36.88 25.45 -15.56
C GLY A 329 -37.53 26.53 -14.71
N LYS A 330 -38.48 26.17 -13.82
CA LYS A 330 -39.15 27.13 -12.93
C LYS A 330 -38.40 27.28 -11.62
N PHE A 331 -38.40 28.48 -11.05
CA PHE A 331 -37.91 28.68 -9.70
C PHE A 331 -38.83 27.97 -8.71
N ALA A 332 -38.26 27.00 -7.98
CA ALA A 332 -38.85 26.52 -6.74
C ALA A 332 -38.56 27.50 -5.61
N ILE A 333 -37.39 28.16 -5.67
CA ILE A 333 -36.94 29.18 -4.74
C ILE A 333 -36.31 30.31 -5.58
N GLU A 334 -36.90 31.50 -5.54
CA GLU A 334 -36.36 32.68 -6.22
C GLU A 334 -34.93 33.01 -5.74
N PRO A 335 -34.09 33.65 -6.57
CA PRO A 335 -32.70 33.97 -6.20
C PRO A 335 -32.67 35.11 -5.17
N VAL A 336 -32.79 34.74 -3.89
CA VAL A 336 -32.88 35.66 -2.76
C VAL A 336 -31.77 35.47 -1.73
N PHE A 337 -31.07 34.32 -1.74
CA PHE A 337 -30.04 34.00 -0.76
C PHE A 337 -28.69 34.60 -1.15
N ASP A 338 -27.92 35.08 -0.18
CA ASP A 338 -26.53 35.47 -0.38
C ASP A 338 -25.69 34.23 -0.71
N THR A 339 -25.92 33.16 0.03
CA THR A 339 -25.31 31.85 -0.22
C THR A 339 -26.29 30.73 0.15
N ALA A 340 -26.29 29.61 -0.58
CA ALA A 340 -27.09 28.43 -0.22
C ALA A 340 -26.42 27.15 -0.74
N TRP A 341 -26.52 26.07 0.02
CA TRP A 341 -25.88 24.78 -0.28
C TRP A 341 -26.84 23.94 -1.12
N PRO A 342 -26.35 23.04 -1.99
CA PRO A 342 -27.22 22.19 -2.80
C PRO A 342 -28.05 21.25 -1.91
N PHE A 343 -29.32 21.03 -2.28
CA PHE A 343 -30.12 19.97 -1.66
C PHE A 343 -29.50 18.61 -1.94
N ARG A 344 -29.59 17.69 -0.97
CA ARG A 344 -29.13 16.31 -1.10
C ARG A 344 -30.32 15.37 -1.20
N LEU A 345 -30.18 14.32 -2.00
CA LEU A 345 -31.24 13.35 -2.28
C LEU A 345 -31.82 12.79 -0.97
N GLY A 346 -33.14 12.88 -0.81
CA GLY A 346 -33.85 12.32 0.34
C GLY A 346 -33.73 13.11 1.65
N VAL A 347 -32.97 14.22 1.67
CA VAL A 347 -32.77 15.04 2.89
C VAL A 347 -33.82 16.14 2.99
N GLY A 348 -34.21 16.75 1.87
CA GLY A 348 -35.26 17.77 1.79
C GLY A 348 -34.97 19.12 2.48
N ARG A 349 -33.74 19.33 2.95
CA ARG A 349 -33.30 20.54 3.68
C ARG A 349 -31.84 20.86 3.37
N THR A 350 -31.46 22.13 3.45
CA THR A 350 -30.09 22.60 3.18
C THR A 350 -29.73 23.87 3.95
N SER A 351 -28.45 24.17 4.10
CA SER A 351 -27.97 25.40 4.75
C SER A 351 -28.02 26.59 3.79
N ALA A 352 -28.41 27.76 4.31
CA ALA A 352 -28.50 28.99 3.53
C ALA A 352 -28.25 30.24 4.38
N GLU A 353 -27.87 31.32 3.69
CA GLU A 353 -27.62 32.65 4.24
C GLU A 353 -28.42 33.69 3.46
N ARG A 354 -29.14 34.57 4.16
CA ARG A 354 -29.83 35.72 3.55
C ARG A 354 -29.87 36.88 4.53
N ASP A 355 -29.45 38.05 4.08
CA ASP A 355 -29.53 39.32 4.82
C ASP A 355 -28.84 39.24 6.20
N GLY A 356 -27.70 38.56 6.25
CA GLY A 356 -26.92 38.32 7.48
C GLY A 356 -27.52 37.27 8.43
N SER A 357 -28.64 36.63 8.06
CA SER A 357 -29.19 35.48 8.78
C SER A 357 -28.72 34.18 8.15
N PHE A 358 -28.15 33.28 8.94
CA PHE A 358 -27.72 31.95 8.51
C PHE A 358 -28.58 30.87 9.18
N GLY A 359 -28.80 29.74 8.49
CA GLY A 359 -29.66 28.68 9.01
C GLY A 359 -29.93 27.57 8.02
N VAL A 360 -30.99 26.83 8.26
CA VAL A 360 -31.45 25.73 7.40
C VAL A 360 -32.79 26.07 6.80
N ILE A 361 -32.94 25.81 5.50
CA ILE A 361 -34.18 25.98 4.75
C ILE A 361 -34.72 24.64 4.24
N ASP A 362 -36.03 24.57 4.05
CA ASP A 362 -36.69 23.49 3.32
C ASP A 362 -36.71 23.74 1.80
N LYS A 363 -37.31 22.81 1.03
CA LYS A 363 -37.46 22.94 -0.43
C LYS A 363 -38.35 24.10 -0.91
N SER A 364 -39.09 24.76 -0.02
CA SER A 364 -39.83 25.99 -0.33
C SER A 364 -38.99 27.25 -0.12
N GLY A 365 -37.80 27.12 0.48
CA GLY A 365 -36.96 28.25 0.89
C GLY A 365 -37.38 28.86 2.23
N SER A 366 -38.29 28.20 2.96
CA SER A 366 -38.70 28.62 4.30
C SER A 366 -37.65 28.19 5.32
N TRP A 367 -37.34 29.05 6.28
CA TRP A 367 -36.44 28.71 7.39
C TRP A 367 -37.05 27.61 8.24
N ILE A 368 -36.34 26.49 8.37
CA ILE A 368 -36.58 25.48 9.41
C ILE A 368 -36.10 26.05 10.74
N PHE A 369 -34.88 26.58 10.76
CA PHE A 369 -34.34 27.35 11.88
C PHE A 369 -33.29 28.34 11.39
N GLN A 370 -33.08 29.38 12.17
CA GLN A 370 -32.00 30.36 12.01
C GLN A 370 -31.04 30.24 13.19
N THR A 371 -29.76 30.52 12.96
CA THR A 371 -28.72 30.39 13.97
C THR A 371 -27.64 31.47 13.80
N SER A 372 -26.96 31.80 14.91
CA SER A 372 -25.77 32.64 14.90
C SER A 372 -24.50 31.88 14.53
N HIS A 373 -24.55 30.54 14.46
CA HIS A 373 -23.43 29.71 14.03
C HIS A 373 -23.13 29.97 12.56
N GLN A 374 -21.95 30.50 12.26
CA GLN A 374 -21.55 30.89 10.91
C GLN A 374 -21.32 29.69 9.97
N GLN A 375 -21.26 28.46 10.51
CA GLN A 375 -21.02 27.24 9.76
C GLN A 375 -21.78 26.06 10.38
N ILE A 376 -22.74 25.52 9.63
CA ILE A 376 -23.40 24.24 9.92
C ILE A 376 -23.26 23.31 8.71
N TYR A 377 -23.07 22.02 8.98
CA TYR A 377 -22.86 20.97 7.99
C TYR A 377 -23.81 19.82 8.29
N LEU A 378 -24.38 19.22 7.26
CA LEU A 378 -25.25 18.06 7.43
C LEU A 378 -24.47 16.87 8.03
N ALA A 379 -24.95 16.35 9.15
CA ALA A 379 -24.39 15.19 9.82
C ALA A 379 -25.03 13.91 9.26
N ILE A 380 -24.22 13.03 8.67
CA ILE A 380 -24.68 11.84 7.94
C ILE A 380 -24.03 10.59 8.52
N ALA A 381 -24.85 9.60 8.89
CA ALA A 381 -24.39 8.28 9.28
C ALA A 381 -24.12 7.45 8.01
N ARG A 382 -22.97 6.78 7.96
CA ARG A 382 -22.65 5.82 6.90
C ARG A 382 -23.00 4.42 7.40
N ASN A 383 -24.06 3.83 6.85
CA ASN A 383 -24.43 2.44 7.12
C ASN A 383 -23.91 1.53 6.00
N GLU A 384 -23.71 0.24 6.33
CA GLU A 384 -23.44 -0.81 5.35
C GLU A 384 -24.68 -1.02 4.47
N GLY A 385 -24.77 -0.27 3.37
CA GLY A 385 -25.95 -0.29 2.47
C GLY A 385 -26.18 0.94 1.60
N SER A 386 -25.28 1.94 1.62
CA SER A 386 -25.26 3.12 0.71
C SER A 386 -26.36 4.20 0.91
N SER A 387 -27.28 4.03 1.86
CA SER A 387 -28.22 5.11 2.22
C SER A 387 -27.58 6.09 3.20
N GLU A 388 -27.35 7.33 2.76
CA GLU A 388 -26.97 8.45 3.63
C GLU A 388 -28.13 8.77 4.59
N VAL A 389 -28.02 8.41 5.87
CA VAL A 389 -29.04 8.72 6.87
C VAL A 389 -28.64 9.99 7.62
N PRO A 390 -29.33 11.13 7.40
CA PRO A 390 -29.05 12.34 8.15
C PRO A 390 -29.52 12.19 9.59
N TYR A 391 -28.67 12.53 10.56
CA TYR A 391 -29.01 12.48 11.99
C TYR A 391 -28.94 13.84 12.68
N GLY A 392 -28.53 14.90 11.98
CA GLY A 392 -28.48 16.25 12.55
C GLY A 392 -27.62 17.21 11.74
N TRP A 393 -27.14 18.24 12.41
CA TRP A 393 -26.24 19.26 11.85
C TRP A 393 -25.03 19.44 12.75
N HIS A 394 -23.84 19.18 12.20
CA HIS A 394 -22.60 19.58 12.84
C HIS A 394 -22.48 21.10 12.77
N PHE A 395 -22.15 21.73 13.87
CA PHE A 395 -21.82 23.15 13.89
C PHE A 395 -20.47 23.37 14.57
N LYS A 396 -19.82 24.49 14.25
CA LYS A 396 -18.54 24.84 14.84
C LYS A 396 -18.65 26.15 15.61
N GLN A 397 -18.14 26.16 16.84
CA GLN A 397 -17.95 27.37 17.64
C GLN A 397 -16.49 27.44 18.07
N ALA A 398 -15.80 28.51 17.65
CA ALA A 398 -14.34 28.57 17.66
C ALA A 398 -13.74 27.33 16.98
N ASP A 399 -12.92 26.55 17.70
CA ASP A 399 -12.31 25.32 17.20
C ASP A 399 -12.99 24.02 17.63
N HIS A 400 -14.18 24.11 18.24
CA HIS A 400 -14.90 22.95 18.75
C HIS A 400 -16.17 22.64 17.95
N TRP A 401 -16.46 21.36 17.82
CA TRP A 401 -17.63 20.81 17.15
C TRP A 401 -18.75 20.55 18.13
N GLY A 402 -19.99 20.82 17.71
CA GLY A 402 -21.23 20.44 18.37
C GLY A 402 -22.20 19.76 17.40
N LEU A 403 -23.35 19.35 17.90
CA LEU A 403 -24.42 18.70 17.13
C LEU A 403 -25.78 19.31 17.44
N LEU A 404 -26.51 19.70 16.39
CA LEU A 404 -27.93 20.02 16.45
C LEU A 404 -28.74 18.84 15.92
N ASP A 405 -29.97 18.65 16.40
CA ASP A 405 -30.95 17.77 15.76
C ASP A 405 -31.38 18.37 14.41
N LEU A 406 -32.18 17.62 13.66
CA LEU A 406 -32.63 18.03 12.33
C LEU A 406 -33.52 19.28 12.31
N ASP A 407 -34.09 19.67 13.45
CA ASP A 407 -34.93 20.87 13.67
C ASP A 407 -34.13 22.05 14.25
N GLY A 408 -32.82 21.89 14.48
CA GLY A 408 -31.93 22.92 14.99
C GLY A 408 -31.83 23.00 16.51
N ARG A 409 -32.38 22.04 17.26
CA ARG A 409 -32.22 22.00 18.73
C ARG A 409 -30.85 21.43 19.07
N THR A 410 -30.19 22.00 20.07
CA THR A 410 -28.90 21.50 20.53
C THR A 410 -29.03 20.09 21.11
N VAL A 411 -28.32 19.12 20.50
CA VAL A 411 -28.14 17.76 21.03
C VAL A 411 -26.86 17.72 21.86
N LEU A 412 -25.78 18.32 21.33
CA LEU A 412 -24.49 18.44 22.01
C LEU A 412 -23.91 19.83 21.76
N ASP A 413 -23.54 20.51 22.84
CA ASP A 413 -22.82 21.79 22.76
C ASP A 413 -21.48 21.65 22.04
N ALA A 414 -20.99 22.77 21.48
CA ALA A 414 -19.70 22.82 20.82
C ALA A 414 -18.54 22.69 21.83
N ALA A 415 -18.11 21.45 22.07
CA ALA A 415 -17.09 21.13 23.06
C ALA A 415 -16.11 20.03 22.62
N PHE A 416 -16.19 19.57 21.36
CA PHE A 416 -15.48 18.39 20.87
C PHE A 416 -14.43 18.73 19.81
N ASP A 417 -13.35 17.95 19.77
CA ASP A 417 -12.18 18.22 18.92
C ASP A 417 -12.43 17.82 17.46
N GLN A 418 -13.47 17.02 17.19
CA GLN A 418 -13.87 16.55 15.86
C GLN A 418 -15.39 16.36 15.77
N PRO A 419 -15.94 16.21 14.54
CA PRO A 419 -17.37 15.98 14.34
C PRO A 419 -17.89 14.76 15.11
N VAL A 420 -19.06 14.90 15.74
CA VAL A 420 -19.74 13.83 16.50
C VAL A 420 -20.17 12.73 15.54
N GLN A 421 -19.93 11.47 15.89
CA GLN A 421 -20.32 10.29 15.11
C GLN A 421 -21.62 9.68 15.64
N HIS A 422 -22.34 8.98 14.76
CA HIS A 422 -23.59 8.28 15.09
C HIS A 422 -23.42 6.78 14.78
N CYS A 423 -23.65 5.93 15.78
CA CYS A 423 -23.59 4.48 15.63
C CYS A 423 -24.91 3.91 15.10
N GLU A 424 -24.89 2.69 14.54
CA GLU A 424 -26.10 1.99 14.08
C GLU A 424 -27.12 1.74 15.22
N ASP A 425 -26.63 1.56 16.45
CA ASP A 425 -27.45 1.43 17.66
C ASP A 425 -27.92 2.78 18.24
N LYS A 426 -27.79 3.86 17.46
CA LYS A 426 -28.21 5.23 17.75
C LYS A 426 -27.43 5.97 18.83
N ARG A 427 -26.35 5.37 19.38
CA ARG A 427 -25.46 6.08 20.29
C ARG A 427 -24.65 7.13 19.54
N LEU A 428 -24.34 8.22 20.22
CA LEU A 428 -23.44 9.24 19.71
C LEU A 428 -22.05 9.05 20.33
N ILE A 429 -21.02 9.20 19.50
CA ILE A 429 -19.62 9.16 19.93
C ILE A 429 -18.98 10.51 19.62
N ALA A 430 -18.42 11.14 20.64
CA ALA A 430 -17.70 12.39 20.50
C ALA A 430 -16.28 12.27 21.07
N TYR A 431 -15.37 13.10 20.61
CA TYR A 431 -13.97 13.05 21.04
C TYR A 431 -13.53 14.40 21.59
N LYS A 432 -12.91 14.37 22.76
CA LYS A 432 -12.49 15.56 23.49
C LYS A 432 -11.24 15.24 24.30
N ASN A 433 -10.22 16.09 24.24
CA ASN A 433 -9.00 15.97 25.05
C ASN A 433 -8.32 14.60 24.93
N LYS A 434 -8.21 14.08 23.70
CA LYS A 434 -7.67 12.74 23.41
C LYS A 434 -8.50 11.56 23.96
N GLN A 435 -9.78 11.79 24.25
CA GLN A 435 -10.65 10.78 24.85
C GLN A 435 -11.99 10.68 24.09
N TRP A 436 -12.47 9.45 23.93
CA TRP A 436 -13.81 9.17 23.41
C TRP A 436 -14.83 9.25 24.54
N LEU A 437 -15.95 9.91 24.26
CA LEU A 437 -17.10 10.10 25.14
C LEU A 437 -18.35 9.59 24.43
N TYR A 438 -19.21 8.91 25.17
CA TYR A 438 -20.38 8.24 24.61
C TYR A 438 -21.67 8.84 25.16
N PHE A 439 -22.67 9.01 24.29
CA PHE A 439 -23.94 9.66 24.63
C PHE A 439 -25.11 8.85 24.04
N THR A 440 -26.29 9.04 24.63
CA THR A 440 -27.54 8.62 24.00
C THR A 440 -27.78 9.41 22.71
N GLU A 441 -28.74 8.97 21.89
CA GLU A 441 -29.17 9.70 20.67
C GLU A 441 -29.56 11.16 20.98
N GLY A 442 -30.17 11.40 22.15
CA GLY A 442 -30.55 12.73 22.63
C GLY A 442 -29.42 13.53 23.30
N GLY A 443 -28.17 13.06 23.25
CA GLY A 443 -27.02 13.80 23.78
C GLY A 443 -26.78 13.66 25.29
N ASN A 444 -27.50 12.78 25.99
CA ASN A 444 -27.23 12.54 27.41
C ASN A 444 -25.96 11.69 27.56
N PRO A 445 -24.99 12.09 28.41
CA PRO A 445 -23.80 11.28 28.65
C PRO A 445 -24.18 9.88 29.14
N LEU A 446 -23.61 8.85 28.52
CA LEU A 446 -23.74 7.48 29.02
C LEU A 446 -22.88 7.33 30.28
N GLN A 447 -21.59 7.66 30.22
CA GLN A 447 -20.72 7.52 31.40
C GLN A 447 -21.14 8.45 32.56
N PRO A 448 -21.14 7.96 33.83
CA PRO A 448 -21.32 8.79 35.01
C PRO A 448 -20.27 9.89 35.16
N PRO A 449 -20.57 11.01 35.83
CA PRO A 449 -19.60 12.07 36.11
C PRO A 449 -18.34 11.53 36.81
N GLY A 450 -17.16 11.95 36.33
CA GLY A 450 -15.87 11.50 36.89
C GLY A 450 -15.44 10.09 36.46
N SER A 451 -16.22 9.43 35.60
CA SER A 451 -15.89 8.11 35.03
C SER A 451 -15.85 8.15 33.50
N ARG A 452 -15.33 7.09 32.89
CA ARG A 452 -15.15 6.98 31.45
C ARG A 452 -15.36 5.55 30.95
N LEU A 453 -16.13 5.38 29.89
CA LEU A 453 -16.19 4.11 29.17
C LEU A 453 -14.98 3.98 28.24
N ILE A 454 -14.33 2.82 28.20
CA ILE A 454 -13.10 2.64 27.40
C ILE A 454 -13.36 1.90 26.08
N ASP A 455 -14.33 0.99 26.05
CA ASP A 455 -14.50 0.00 24.97
C ASP A 455 -15.93 -0.01 24.40
N ALA A 456 -16.67 1.10 24.55
CA ALA A 456 -18.05 1.24 24.11
C ALA A 456 -18.19 1.75 22.65
N THR A 457 -17.25 1.41 21.77
CA THR A 457 -17.23 1.85 20.36
C THR A 457 -18.46 1.40 19.57
N CYS A 458 -18.72 2.00 18.39
CA CYS A 458 -19.82 1.54 17.54
C CYS A 458 -19.66 0.04 17.23
N GLY A 459 -20.76 -0.71 17.31
CA GLY A 459 -20.77 -2.18 17.14
C GLY A 459 -20.27 -2.98 18.35
N ALA A 460 -19.74 -2.34 19.41
CA ALA A 460 -19.40 -3.03 20.64
C ALA A 460 -20.68 -3.40 21.42
N ALA A 461 -20.73 -4.63 21.94
CA ALA A 461 -21.78 -5.12 22.83
C ALA A 461 -21.28 -5.16 24.28
N PRO A 462 -22.17 -5.00 25.28
CA PRO A 462 -21.83 -5.15 26.69
C PRO A 462 -21.32 -6.58 27.02
N PRO A 463 -20.57 -6.77 28.12
CA PRO A 463 -20.20 -5.77 29.12
C PRO A 463 -19.27 -4.68 28.57
N TYR A 464 -19.29 -3.49 29.16
CA TYR A 464 -18.33 -2.41 28.91
C TYR A 464 -17.34 -2.27 30.09
N THR A 465 -16.18 -1.68 29.83
CA THR A 465 -15.21 -1.27 30.85
C THR A 465 -15.46 0.18 31.24
N LEU A 466 -15.93 0.40 32.46
CA LEU A 466 -16.03 1.72 33.08
C LEU A 466 -14.77 1.98 33.92
N GLN A 467 -14.08 3.07 33.68
CA GLN A 467 -12.93 3.53 34.46
C GLN A 467 -13.35 4.69 35.36
N THR A 468 -13.03 4.62 36.64
CA THR A 468 -13.28 5.67 37.63
C THR A 468 -11.97 5.91 38.40
N GLY A 469 -11.29 7.02 38.13
CA GLY A 469 -9.91 7.22 38.59
C GLY A 469 -8.98 6.14 38.04
N ASP A 470 -8.29 5.43 38.93
CA ASP A 470 -7.34 4.36 38.60
C ASP A 470 -7.96 2.96 38.65
N THR A 471 -9.27 2.84 38.93
CA THR A 471 -9.96 1.55 38.99
C THR A 471 -10.91 1.36 37.81
N PHE A 472 -11.23 0.10 37.54
CA PHE A 472 -12.05 -0.34 36.43
C PHE A 472 -13.21 -1.21 36.94
N GLN A 473 -14.35 -1.16 36.26
CA GLN A 473 -15.53 -1.96 36.57
C GLN A 473 -16.17 -2.48 35.28
N LEU A 474 -16.68 -3.71 35.34
CA LEU A 474 -17.49 -4.28 34.26
C LEU A 474 -18.94 -3.89 34.45
N VAL A 475 -19.55 -3.30 33.43
CA VAL A 475 -20.91 -2.79 33.49
C VAL A 475 -21.75 -3.23 32.30
N ASP A 476 -23.06 -3.39 32.50
CA ASP A 476 -24.01 -3.73 31.44
C ASP A 476 -24.37 -2.53 30.56
N ALA A 477 -25.33 -2.69 29.63
CA ALA A 477 -25.80 -1.60 28.77
C ALA A 477 -26.47 -0.45 29.54
N ARG A 478 -26.92 -0.69 30.78
CA ARG A 478 -27.53 0.29 31.70
C ARG A 478 -26.51 0.78 32.74
N LEU A 479 -25.23 0.47 32.52
CA LEU A 479 -24.09 0.81 33.36
C LEU A 479 -24.20 0.26 34.79
N GLN A 480 -24.95 -0.83 34.97
CA GLN A 480 -25.02 -1.54 36.24
C GLN A 480 -23.80 -2.45 36.37
N PRO A 481 -23.13 -2.48 37.53
CA PRO A 481 -22.03 -3.39 37.80
C PRO A 481 -22.43 -4.84 37.58
N ILE A 482 -21.63 -5.56 36.78
CA ILE A 482 -21.80 -7.00 36.54
C ILE A 482 -20.99 -7.82 37.56
N ALA A 483 -19.86 -7.26 38.02
CA ALA A 483 -19.05 -7.85 39.06
C ALA A 483 -19.14 -6.99 40.34
N PRO A 484 -19.17 -7.61 41.54
CA PRO A 484 -19.28 -6.88 42.81
C PRO A 484 -18.02 -6.10 43.18
N MET A 485 -16.88 -6.39 42.55
CA MET A 485 -15.59 -5.79 42.82
C MET A 485 -15.14 -4.85 41.70
N GLN A 486 -14.22 -3.94 42.04
CA GLN A 486 -13.47 -3.15 41.08
C GLN A 486 -12.12 -3.82 40.78
N PHE A 487 -11.53 -3.46 39.65
CA PHE A 487 -10.28 -4.04 39.13
C PHE A 487 -9.21 -2.97 39.00
N GLU A 488 -7.94 -3.35 39.17
CA GLU A 488 -6.77 -2.49 38.90
C GLU A 488 -6.51 -2.33 37.40
N ALA A 489 -6.90 -3.32 36.60
CA ALA A 489 -6.75 -3.31 35.16
C ALA A 489 -7.71 -4.30 34.51
N VAL A 490 -8.17 -3.99 33.30
CA VAL A 490 -9.04 -4.85 32.50
C VAL A 490 -8.54 -4.88 31.05
N VAL A 491 -8.39 -6.07 30.49
CA VAL A 491 -8.00 -6.30 29.09
C VAL A 491 -9.05 -7.21 28.44
N ARG A 492 -9.64 -6.75 27.34
CA ARG A 492 -10.70 -7.48 26.63
C ARG A 492 -10.17 -8.71 25.89
N ILE A 493 -10.82 -9.86 26.05
CA ILE A 493 -10.51 -11.14 25.38
C ILE A 493 -11.71 -11.59 24.54
N GLY A 494 -11.68 -11.30 23.25
CA GLY A 494 -12.79 -11.63 22.35
C GLY A 494 -14.10 -10.96 22.77
N ARG A 495 -15.23 -11.66 22.59
CA ARG A 495 -16.56 -11.18 22.98
C ARG A 495 -16.92 -11.54 24.42
N ASP A 496 -16.52 -12.73 24.88
CA ASP A 496 -17.16 -13.34 26.04
C ASP A 496 -16.33 -13.29 27.34
N ALA A 497 -15.07 -12.85 27.28
CA ALA A 497 -14.17 -12.86 28.43
C ALA A 497 -13.26 -11.62 28.51
N ARG A 498 -12.70 -11.39 29.69
CA ARG A 498 -11.76 -10.30 29.98
C ARG A 498 -10.69 -10.79 30.96
N ASN A 499 -9.45 -10.39 30.78
CA ASN A 499 -8.43 -10.51 31.83
C ASN A 499 -8.65 -9.34 32.78
N ALA A 500 -8.75 -9.60 34.08
CA ALA A 500 -8.99 -8.59 35.10
C ALA A 500 -7.99 -8.75 36.24
N LYS A 501 -7.47 -7.64 36.75
CA LYS A 501 -6.44 -7.63 37.79
C LYS A 501 -7.02 -7.21 39.14
N VAL A 502 -6.77 -8.01 40.18
CA VAL A 502 -7.21 -7.80 41.56
C VAL A 502 -6.03 -8.13 42.47
N ASP A 503 -5.72 -7.26 43.42
CA ASP A 503 -4.64 -7.40 44.41
C ASP A 503 -3.29 -7.78 43.76
N GLY A 504 -2.94 -7.09 42.68
CA GLY A 504 -1.70 -7.32 41.95
C GLY A 504 -1.68 -8.58 41.07
N LYS A 505 -2.72 -9.42 41.09
CA LYS A 505 -2.80 -10.68 40.33
C LYS A 505 -3.87 -10.64 39.26
N TRP A 506 -3.58 -11.25 38.12
CA TRP A 506 -4.51 -11.42 37.01
C TRP A 506 -5.37 -12.66 37.18
N GLY A 507 -6.64 -12.52 36.82
CA GLY A 507 -7.60 -13.60 36.58
C GLY A 507 -8.33 -13.36 35.26
N ARG A 508 -9.22 -14.28 34.86
CA ARG A 508 -10.08 -14.14 33.68
C ARG A 508 -11.53 -14.25 34.10
N ILE A 509 -12.32 -13.24 33.74
CA ILE A 509 -13.73 -13.09 34.09
C ILE A 509 -14.59 -13.20 32.83
N ARG A 510 -15.73 -13.88 32.94
CA ARG A 510 -16.72 -14.00 31.87
C ARG A 510 -17.57 -12.73 31.78
N SER A 511 -18.33 -12.62 30.69
CA SER A 511 -19.24 -11.49 30.45
C SER A 511 -20.40 -11.39 31.45
N ASP A 512 -20.73 -12.49 32.14
CA ASP A 512 -21.72 -12.53 33.22
C ASP A 512 -21.17 -12.16 34.61
N GLY A 513 -19.86 -11.85 34.71
CA GLY A 513 -19.20 -11.49 35.97
C GLY A 513 -18.63 -12.67 36.76
N SER A 514 -18.82 -13.91 36.31
CA SER A 514 -18.23 -15.09 36.94
C SER A 514 -16.76 -15.27 36.57
N TRP A 515 -15.93 -15.72 37.51
CA TRP A 515 -14.52 -16.07 37.21
C TRP A 515 -14.46 -17.33 36.35
N LEU A 516 -13.77 -17.21 35.21
CA LEU A 516 -13.32 -18.35 34.42
C LEU A 516 -12.06 -18.95 35.06
N VAL A 517 -11.10 -18.09 35.43
CA VAL A 517 -9.99 -18.44 36.32
C VAL A 517 -9.78 -17.31 37.33
N GLU A 518 -9.68 -17.66 38.61
CA GLU A 518 -9.54 -16.68 39.70
C GLU A 518 -8.19 -15.93 39.65
N PRO A 519 -8.12 -14.70 40.18
CA PRO A 519 -6.89 -13.92 40.27
C PRO A 519 -5.79 -14.63 41.06
N ARG A 520 -4.75 -15.09 40.37
CA ARG A 520 -3.54 -15.67 40.99
C ARG A 520 -2.29 -15.59 40.12
N PHE A 521 -2.40 -15.03 38.92
CA PHE A 521 -1.36 -15.05 37.91
C PHE A 521 -0.61 -13.72 37.85
N ASP A 522 0.71 -13.75 37.64
CA ASP A 522 1.49 -12.52 37.42
C ASP A 522 1.23 -11.93 36.03
N TYR A 523 0.83 -12.77 35.09
CA TYR A 523 0.56 -12.43 33.71
C TYR A 523 -0.45 -13.40 33.10
N LEU A 524 -1.33 -12.87 32.24
CA LEU A 524 -2.22 -13.64 31.36
C LEU A 524 -2.16 -13.05 29.94
N SER A 525 -1.90 -13.90 28.95
CA SER A 525 -1.96 -13.51 27.53
C SER A 525 -3.40 -13.26 27.06
N THR A 526 -3.55 -12.70 25.85
CA THR A 526 -4.85 -12.31 25.28
C THR A 526 -5.51 -13.37 24.39
N ASN A 527 -4.86 -14.53 24.19
CA ASN A 527 -5.47 -15.64 23.48
C ASN A 527 -6.74 -16.12 24.23
N PRO A 528 -7.85 -16.41 23.53
CA PRO A 528 -9.07 -16.91 24.19
C PRO A 528 -8.88 -18.29 24.82
N ASP A 529 -8.39 -19.26 24.05
CA ASP A 529 -8.13 -20.63 24.49
C ASP A 529 -7.25 -21.37 23.45
N PRO A 530 -6.16 -22.06 23.84
CA PRO A 530 -5.48 -21.94 25.12
C PRO A 530 -4.75 -20.60 25.26
N PHE A 531 -4.29 -20.28 26.46
CA PHE A 531 -3.58 -19.04 26.76
C PHE A 531 -2.39 -19.26 27.69
N VAL A 532 -1.40 -18.37 27.57
CA VAL A 532 -0.23 -18.32 28.44
C VAL A 532 -0.60 -17.67 29.76
N ALA A 533 -0.15 -18.27 30.85
CA ALA A 533 -0.29 -17.78 32.21
C ALA A 533 1.04 -17.88 32.97
N SER A 534 1.30 -16.94 33.87
CA SER A 534 2.53 -16.89 34.67
C SER A 534 2.25 -17.00 36.16
N ILE A 535 3.08 -17.78 36.86
CA ILE A 535 3.14 -17.85 38.33
C ILE A 535 4.62 -17.81 38.74
N ASP A 536 4.95 -16.92 39.67
CA ASP A 536 6.29 -16.66 40.19
C ASP A 536 7.33 -16.42 39.07
N GLY A 537 6.90 -15.65 38.06
CA GLY A 537 7.71 -15.31 36.89
C GLY A 537 7.94 -16.47 35.89
N LYS A 538 7.46 -17.68 36.17
CA LYS A 538 7.50 -18.82 35.24
C LYS A 538 6.19 -18.92 34.47
N ARG A 539 6.28 -19.29 33.20
CA ARG A 539 5.17 -19.35 32.25
C ARG A 539 4.82 -20.77 31.86
N GLY A 540 3.52 -20.99 31.73
CA GLY A 540 2.90 -22.21 31.25
C GLY A 540 1.77 -21.91 30.28
N VAL A 541 1.10 -22.94 29.81
CA VAL A 541 -0.06 -22.86 28.92
C VAL A 541 -1.23 -23.53 29.60
N MET A 542 -2.36 -22.84 29.68
CA MET A 542 -3.58 -23.35 30.29
C MET A 542 -4.77 -23.21 29.36
N LYS A 543 -5.79 -24.03 29.60
CA LYS A 543 -7.07 -23.95 28.92
C LYS A 543 -8.02 -22.97 29.62
N SER A 544 -9.09 -22.61 28.91
CA SER A 544 -10.23 -21.86 29.44
C SER A 544 -10.87 -22.50 30.66
N ASP A 545 -10.86 -23.83 30.80
CA ASP A 545 -11.41 -24.54 31.97
C ASP A 545 -10.54 -24.47 33.23
N GLY A 546 -9.37 -23.81 33.17
CA GLY A 546 -8.45 -23.66 34.29
C GLY A 546 -7.38 -24.76 34.38
N THR A 547 -7.42 -25.79 33.53
CA THR A 547 -6.44 -26.88 33.51
C THR A 547 -5.14 -26.49 32.79
N TRP A 548 -4.00 -26.98 33.29
CA TRP A 548 -2.70 -26.78 32.65
C TRP A 548 -2.51 -27.77 31.49
N LEU A 549 -2.18 -27.25 30.31
CA LEU A 549 -1.59 -28.04 29.21
C LEU A 549 -0.08 -28.19 29.41
N ILE A 550 0.56 -27.12 29.88
CA ILE A 550 1.96 -27.05 30.23
C ILE A 550 2.04 -26.27 31.54
N GLU A 551 2.53 -26.90 32.60
CA GLU A 551 2.71 -26.22 33.89
C GLU A 551 3.75 -25.08 33.80
N PRO A 552 3.65 -24.04 34.65
CA PRO A 552 4.63 -22.96 34.71
C PRO A 552 6.05 -23.45 34.98
N LYS A 553 6.91 -23.42 33.96
CA LYS A 553 8.33 -23.83 34.09
C LYS A 553 9.29 -23.08 33.16
N PHE A 554 8.77 -22.36 32.17
CA PHE A 554 9.55 -21.65 31.18
C PHE A 554 9.70 -20.17 31.55
N ASP A 555 10.79 -19.54 31.13
CA ASP A 555 10.99 -18.09 31.30
C ASP A 555 10.05 -17.29 30.38
N ALA A 556 9.85 -17.79 29.15
CA ALA A 556 8.93 -17.22 28.17
C ALA A 556 8.18 -18.30 27.40
N VAL A 557 6.92 -18.03 27.03
CA VAL A 557 6.10 -18.92 26.21
C VAL A 557 5.25 -18.09 25.24
N ARG A 558 5.17 -18.53 23.97
CA ARG A 558 4.27 -17.98 22.95
C ARG A 558 3.55 -19.08 22.19
N ILE A 559 2.23 -19.02 22.17
CA ILE A 559 1.40 -19.98 21.43
C ILE A 559 1.42 -19.65 19.93
N ARG A 560 1.65 -20.68 19.11
CA ARG A 560 1.65 -20.61 17.65
C ARG A 560 0.33 -21.16 17.10
N GLN A 561 -0.03 -20.76 15.88
CA GLN A 561 -1.30 -21.14 15.24
C GLN A 561 -1.34 -22.63 14.82
N ASP A 562 -0.19 -23.30 14.77
CA ASP A 562 -0.03 -24.70 14.34
C ASP A 562 -0.10 -25.72 15.49
N GLY A 563 -0.56 -25.31 16.67
CA GLY A 563 -0.66 -26.18 17.85
C GLY A 563 0.68 -26.43 18.55
N THR A 564 1.69 -25.61 18.28
CA THR A 564 2.98 -25.62 18.97
C THR A 564 3.20 -24.33 19.76
N VAL A 565 4.27 -24.28 20.55
CA VAL A 565 4.68 -23.09 21.29
C VAL A 565 6.17 -22.82 21.12
N PHE A 566 6.55 -21.54 21.10
CA PHE A 566 7.90 -21.17 21.53
C PHE A 566 7.98 -21.28 23.03
N ALA A 567 9.00 -21.96 23.53
CA ALA A 567 9.26 -22.08 24.96
C ALA A 567 10.74 -21.76 25.22
N SER A 568 11.00 -20.82 26.13
CA SER A 568 12.35 -20.43 26.51
C SER A 568 12.70 -20.87 27.93
N THR A 569 13.90 -21.38 28.11
CA THR A 569 14.50 -21.69 29.41
C THR A 569 15.99 -21.36 29.33
N ASP A 570 16.52 -20.66 30.33
CA ASP A 570 17.96 -20.41 30.49
C ASP A 570 18.60 -19.73 29.26
N GLY A 571 17.87 -18.78 28.67
CA GLY A 571 18.32 -18.04 27.48
C GLY A 571 18.34 -18.84 26.18
N ALA A 572 17.80 -20.07 26.17
CA ALA A 572 17.59 -20.87 24.98
C ALA A 572 16.10 -20.97 24.65
N THR A 573 15.76 -20.98 23.37
CA THR A 573 14.37 -21.11 22.88
C THR A 573 14.24 -22.37 22.05
N GLY A 574 13.18 -23.15 22.27
CA GLY A 574 12.79 -24.30 21.44
C GLY A 574 11.35 -24.19 20.95
N ILE A 575 10.93 -25.18 20.16
CA ILE A 575 9.54 -25.33 19.70
C ILE A 575 8.98 -26.65 20.22
N MET A 576 7.89 -26.58 20.97
CA MET A 576 7.25 -27.72 21.62
C MET A 576 5.82 -27.90 21.13
N ARG A 577 5.37 -29.15 20.93
CA ARG A 577 3.95 -29.43 20.64
C ARG A 577 3.12 -29.31 21.90
N LEU A 578 1.96 -28.66 21.81
CA LEU A 578 1.04 -28.55 22.95
C LEU A 578 0.44 -29.91 23.36
N LYS A 579 0.21 -30.81 22.39
CA LYS A 579 -0.54 -32.06 22.60
C LYS A 579 0.19 -33.07 23.49
N ASP A 580 1.48 -33.26 23.24
CA ASP A 580 2.29 -34.32 23.87
C ASP A 580 3.55 -33.76 24.57
N GLN A 581 3.74 -32.43 24.56
CA GLN A 581 4.91 -31.75 25.11
C GLN A 581 6.25 -32.20 24.51
N SER A 582 6.24 -32.86 23.34
CA SER A 582 7.46 -33.23 22.62
C SER A 582 8.09 -32.01 21.95
N TRP A 583 9.42 -31.96 21.93
CA TRP A 583 10.16 -30.94 21.19
C TRP A 583 10.10 -31.23 19.69
N VAL A 584 9.47 -30.33 18.93
CA VAL A 584 9.63 -30.26 17.47
C VAL A 584 11.03 -29.76 17.14
N MET A 585 11.50 -28.79 17.92
CA MET A 585 12.85 -28.26 17.86
C MET A 585 13.39 -28.12 19.26
N GLN A 586 14.52 -28.78 19.54
CA GLN A 586 15.21 -28.66 20.82
C GLN A 586 15.60 -27.21 21.10
N PRO A 587 15.60 -26.76 22.37
CA PRO A 587 16.05 -25.42 22.73
C PRO A 587 17.46 -25.13 22.21
N ARG A 588 17.63 -23.97 21.56
CA ARG A 588 18.91 -23.46 21.10
C ARG A 588 19.15 -22.07 21.70
N PRO A 589 20.41 -21.68 21.95
CA PRO A 589 20.72 -20.37 22.50
C PRO A 589 20.06 -19.23 21.72
N GLY A 590 19.55 -18.23 22.44
CA GLY A 590 18.91 -17.07 21.86
C GLY A 590 17.39 -17.17 21.74
N VAL A 591 16.83 -16.18 21.03
CA VAL A 591 15.40 -15.99 20.84
C VAL A 591 15.01 -16.51 19.45
N MET A 592 13.83 -17.11 19.34
CA MET A 592 13.25 -17.50 18.04
C MET A 592 11.87 -16.89 17.83
N CYS A 593 11.56 -16.57 16.58
CA CYS A 593 10.27 -16.03 16.17
C CYS A 593 9.90 -16.51 14.76
N ASP A 594 8.61 -16.45 14.42
CA ASP A 594 8.14 -16.74 13.06
C ASP A 594 8.42 -15.53 12.14
N ILE A 595 8.82 -15.81 10.89
CA ILE A 595 8.99 -14.81 9.83
C ILE A 595 8.43 -15.34 8.51
N SER A 596 7.36 -14.73 7.97
CA SER A 596 6.68 -15.21 6.75
C SER A 596 6.50 -16.75 6.79
N SER A 597 7.20 -17.49 5.93
CA SER A 597 7.14 -18.95 5.77
C SER A 597 8.30 -19.70 6.45
N ALA A 598 9.05 -19.05 7.35
CA ALA A 598 10.23 -19.58 8.00
C ALA A 598 10.33 -19.16 9.48
N LEU A 599 11.48 -19.46 10.10
CA LEU A 599 11.83 -19.04 11.45
C LEU A 599 13.07 -18.15 11.43
N MET A 600 13.16 -17.23 12.38
CA MET A 600 14.38 -16.47 12.63
C MET A 600 14.89 -16.82 14.03
N SER A 601 16.19 -17.06 14.13
CA SER A 601 16.90 -17.19 15.41
C SER A 601 17.85 -16.01 15.59
N GLN A 602 17.86 -15.45 16.80
CA GLN A 602 18.77 -14.38 17.21
C GLN A 602 19.57 -14.81 18.43
N ALA A 603 20.88 -14.97 18.28
CA ALA A 603 21.80 -15.41 19.32
C ALA A 603 23.17 -14.73 19.19
N GLY A 604 23.78 -14.32 20.30
CA GLY A 604 25.12 -13.71 20.29
C GLY A 604 25.23 -12.45 19.40
N GLY A 605 24.14 -11.69 19.25
CA GLY A 605 24.07 -10.53 18.37
C GLY A 605 23.93 -10.85 16.88
N LYS A 606 23.87 -12.12 16.48
CA LYS A 606 23.71 -12.57 15.09
C LYS A 606 22.30 -13.08 14.83
N ARG A 607 21.88 -12.99 13.56
CA ARG A 607 20.58 -13.51 13.10
C ARG A 607 20.76 -14.53 11.99
N VAL A 608 20.00 -15.63 12.09
CA VAL A 608 19.99 -16.74 11.13
C VAL A 608 18.53 -17.06 10.78
N ILE A 609 18.27 -17.38 9.51
CA ILE A 609 16.97 -17.85 9.06
C ILE A 609 16.98 -19.37 9.00
N LEU A 610 15.98 -19.97 9.63
CA LEU A 610 15.82 -21.41 9.78
C LEU A 610 14.58 -21.90 9.04
N SER A 611 14.61 -23.15 8.60
CA SER A 611 13.42 -23.88 8.20
C SER A 611 12.45 -24.03 9.38
N PRO A 612 11.16 -24.30 9.13
CA PRO A 612 10.22 -24.68 10.20
C PRO A 612 10.68 -25.89 11.03
N ALA A 613 11.54 -26.76 10.47
CA ALA A 613 12.16 -27.90 11.13
C ALA A 613 13.48 -27.56 11.87
N GLY A 614 14.01 -26.34 11.72
CA GLY A 614 15.21 -25.86 12.40
C GLY A 614 16.52 -26.09 11.65
N GLU A 615 16.46 -26.41 10.37
CA GLU A 615 17.62 -26.44 9.48
C GLU A 615 18.04 -25.00 9.17
N VAL A 616 19.34 -24.74 9.09
CA VAL A 616 19.84 -23.41 8.71
C VAL A 616 19.62 -23.23 7.21
N TRP A 617 18.80 -22.24 6.83
CA TRP A 617 18.59 -21.88 5.43
C TRP A 617 19.46 -20.71 5.00
N ILE A 618 19.58 -19.67 5.83
CA ILE A 618 20.40 -18.50 5.52
C ILE A 618 21.18 -18.10 6.78
N ASP A 619 22.51 -18.20 6.69
CA ASP A 619 23.46 -17.66 7.65
C ASP A 619 24.44 -16.75 6.90
N ALA A 620 24.16 -15.45 6.97
CA ALA A 620 25.00 -14.43 6.37
C ALA A 620 25.98 -13.83 7.39
N ASP A 621 26.30 -14.52 8.49
CA ASP A 621 27.15 -14.01 9.59
C ASP A 621 26.88 -12.52 9.89
N ALA A 622 25.61 -12.23 10.15
CA ALA A 622 25.09 -10.86 10.12
C ALA A 622 24.43 -10.49 11.44
N GLU A 623 24.63 -9.23 11.84
CA GLU A 623 24.00 -8.62 13.01
C GLU A 623 22.48 -8.49 12.80
N ARG A 624 22.08 -8.22 11.56
CA ARG A 624 20.68 -8.15 11.14
C ARG A 624 20.51 -8.79 9.77
N VAL A 625 19.37 -9.42 9.55
CA VAL A 625 18.93 -9.92 8.24
C VAL A 625 17.46 -9.55 8.06
N GLY A 626 17.06 -9.21 6.84
CA GLY A 626 15.68 -8.92 6.47
C GLY A 626 14.77 -10.12 6.73
N ALA A 627 13.54 -9.85 7.16
CA ALA A 627 12.56 -10.89 7.53
C ALA A 627 11.56 -11.22 6.40
N ASN A 628 11.54 -10.43 5.31
CA ASN A 628 10.59 -10.62 4.22
C ASN A 628 11.21 -11.44 3.08
N LEU A 629 10.93 -12.74 3.09
CA LEU A 629 11.50 -13.73 2.18
C LEU A 629 10.98 -13.59 0.74
N ASP A 630 9.78 -13.02 0.57
CA ASP A 630 9.10 -12.90 -0.72
C ASP A 630 9.86 -11.96 -1.67
N PHE A 631 10.72 -11.09 -1.12
CA PHE A 631 11.55 -10.20 -1.92
C PHE A 631 12.64 -10.96 -2.68
N GLY A 632 13.04 -12.16 -2.25
CA GLY A 632 14.09 -12.98 -2.88
C GLY A 632 15.53 -12.50 -2.63
N LEU A 633 15.74 -11.20 -2.47
CA LEU A 633 16.98 -10.59 -2.00
C LEU A 633 16.72 -9.93 -0.64
N LEU A 634 17.45 -10.37 0.38
CA LEU A 634 17.34 -9.89 1.75
C LEU A 634 18.46 -8.92 2.05
N THR A 635 18.12 -7.80 2.70
CA THR A 635 19.12 -6.89 3.27
C THR A 635 19.77 -7.53 4.50
N PHE A 636 21.08 -7.39 4.66
CA PHE A 636 21.78 -7.80 5.89
C PHE A 636 22.77 -6.75 6.36
N LEU A 637 22.96 -6.65 7.67
CA LEU A 637 23.88 -5.70 8.32
C LEU A 637 25.09 -6.47 8.85
N ARG A 638 26.28 -6.02 8.46
CA ARG A 638 27.54 -6.50 9.01
C ARG A 638 28.52 -5.33 9.05
N ASN A 639 29.17 -5.11 10.20
CA ASN A 639 30.15 -4.03 10.38
C ASN A 639 29.57 -2.63 10.09
N GLY A 640 28.30 -2.39 10.44
CA GLY A 640 27.66 -1.08 10.30
C GLY A 640 27.23 -0.69 8.87
N LYS A 641 27.39 -1.57 7.88
CA LYS A 641 26.96 -1.37 6.50
C LYS A 641 25.98 -2.44 6.04
N TRP A 642 25.12 -2.08 5.10
CA TRP A 642 24.10 -2.97 4.54
C TRP A 642 24.54 -3.58 3.21
N GLY A 643 24.32 -4.88 3.07
CA GLY A 643 24.53 -5.68 1.86
C GLY A 643 23.27 -6.48 1.49
N LEU A 644 23.37 -7.31 0.46
CA LEU A 644 22.27 -8.17 -0.03
C LEU A 644 22.68 -9.64 -0.07
N VAL A 645 21.82 -10.51 0.45
CA VAL A 645 21.96 -11.96 0.41
C VAL A 645 20.75 -12.58 -0.29
N ASP A 646 20.96 -13.59 -1.12
CA ASP A 646 19.85 -14.31 -1.76
C ASP A 646 19.18 -15.33 -0.80
N THR A 647 18.14 -16.00 -1.29
CA THR A 647 17.44 -17.03 -0.52
C THR A 647 18.17 -18.36 -0.41
N ALA A 648 19.32 -18.52 -1.08
CA ALA A 648 20.23 -19.65 -0.93
C ALA A 648 21.37 -19.36 0.07
N GLY A 649 21.45 -18.13 0.60
CA GLY A 649 22.49 -17.70 1.52
C GLY A 649 23.76 -17.15 0.86
N HIS A 650 23.76 -16.94 -0.46
CA HIS A 650 24.88 -16.32 -1.15
C HIS A 650 24.83 -14.80 -0.99
N VAL A 651 25.97 -14.22 -0.59
CA VAL A 651 26.13 -12.76 -0.57
C VAL A 651 26.21 -12.28 -2.02
N MET A 652 25.17 -11.55 -2.44
CA MET A 652 25.07 -10.97 -3.78
C MET A 652 25.72 -9.59 -3.85
N VAL A 653 25.61 -8.84 -2.76
CA VAL A 653 26.25 -7.53 -2.62
C VAL A 653 26.87 -7.45 -1.23
N GLU A 654 28.18 -7.26 -1.19
CA GLU A 654 28.89 -7.03 0.06
C GLU A 654 28.40 -5.74 0.76
N PRO A 655 28.48 -5.67 2.10
CA PRO A 655 28.07 -4.50 2.87
C PRO A 655 28.74 -3.20 2.39
N GLN A 656 27.94 -2.29 1.82
CA GLN A 656 28.42 -0.99 1.33
C GLN A 656 27.42 0.16 1.51
N TYR A 657 26.14 -0.13 1.71
CA TYR A 657 25.11 0.90 1.84
C TYR A 657 24.96 1.41 3.28
N ASP A 658 24.58 2.68 3.37
CA ASP A 658 24.35 3.38 4.64
C ASP A 658 23.02 2.97 5.31
N GLU A 659 22.07 2.48 4.51
CA GLU A 659 20.69 2.16 4.91
C GLU A 659 20.26 0.81 4.31
N PRO A 660 19.27 0.12 4.90
CA PRO A 660 18.78 -1.15 4.36
C PRO A 660 18.11 -0.98 3.00
N VAL A 661 18.31 -1.97 2.13
CA VAL A 661 17.85 -1.96 0.73
C VAL A 661 16.69 -2.95 0.55
N TYR A 662 15.58 -2.51 -0.07
CA TYR A 662 14.37 -3.32 -0.20
C TYR A 662 13.85 -3.41 -1.64
N PHE A 663 13.82 -4.62 -2.20
CA PHE A 663 13.16 -4.95 -3.46
C PHE A 663 11.69 -5.30 -3.24
N ALA A 664 10.89 -4.32 -2.80
CA ALA A 664 9.46 -4.53 -2.62
C ALA A 664 8.79 -4.89 -3.96
N PRO A 665 7.81 -5.83 -3.99
CA PRO A 665 7.13 -6.25 -5.23
C PRO A 665 6.55 -5.08 -6.03
N ARG A 666 6.06 -4.06 -5.33
CA ARG A 666 5.53 -2.82 -5.92
C ARG A 666 6.56 -2.02 -6.72
N ASN A 667 7.86 -2.15 -6.44
CA ASN A 667 8.91 -1.39 -7.10
C ASN A 667 9.43 -2.06 -8.39
N ARG A 668 8.76 -3.11 -8.88
CA ARG A 668 9.03 -3.75 -10.18
C ARG A 668 10.52 -4.01 -10.43
N GLY A 669 11.20 -4.59 -9.44
CA GLY A 669 12.61 -4.98 -9.55
C GLY A 669 13.64 -3.89 -9.21
N ILE A 670 13.21 -2.73 -8.71
CA ILE A 670 14.11 -1.66 -8.23
C ILE A 670 14.13 -1.60 -6.71
N ALA A 671 15.30 -1.30 -6.16
CA ALA A 671 15.44 -0.81 -4.80
C ALA A 671 16.17 0.55 -4.78
N TRP A 672 15.92 1.35 -3.75
CA TRP A 672 16.72 2.54 -3.47
C TRP A 672 17.81 2.16 -2.48
N ALA A 673 19.05 2.44 -2.86
CA ALA A 673 20.21 2.22 -2.01
C ALA A 673 20.84 3.55 -1.66
N ARG A 674 21.15 3.74 -0.37
CA ARG A 674 21.84 4.94 0.10
C ARG A 674 23.34 4.70 0.14
N GLN A 675 24.08 5.49 -0.61
CA GLN A 675 25.54 5.43 -0.66
C GLN A 675 26.08 6.86 -0.68
N GLU A 676 27.05 7.14 0.19
CA GLU A 676 27.68 8.46 0.32
C GLU A 676 26.66 9.59 0.54
N GLY A 677 25.59 9.27 1.30
CA GLY A 677 24.55 10.23 1.65
C GLY A 677 23.46 10.46 0.60
N ARG A 678 23.58 9.91 -0.61
CA ARG A 678 22.57 10.02 -1.68
C ARG A 678 21.83 8.70 -1.91
N TRP A 679 20.57 8.78 -2.29
CA TRP A 679 19.74 7.64 -2.64
C TRP A 679 19.78 7.42 -4.15
N CYS A 680 20.27 6.26 -4.58
CA CYS A 680 20.33 5.89 -5.99
C CYS A 680 19.52 4.62 -6.26
N PRO A 681 18.83 4.54 -7.41
CA PRO A 681 18.07 3.36 -7.80
C PRO A 681 19.02 2.27 -8.30
N ILE A 682 18.84 1.05 -7.80
CA ILE A 682 19.58 -0.13 -8.24
C ILE A 682 18.62 -1.24 -8.70
N ASP A 683 19.06 -2.01 -9.70
CA ASP A 683 18.41 -3.26 -10.09
C ASP A 683 18.87 -4.42 -9.17
N ARG A 684 18.32 -5.62 -9.40
CA ARG A 684 18.62 -6.82 -8.59
C ARG A 684 20.04 -7.35 -8.79
N ARG A 685 20.76 -6.85 -9.79
CA ARG A 685 22.18 -7.15 -10.06
C ARG A 685 23.10 -6.07 -9.52
N ASN A 686 22.58 -5.09 -8.76
CA ASN A 686 23.31 -3.95 -8.24
C ASN A 686 23.91 -3.05 -9.34
N HIS A 687 23.21 -2.88 -10.44
CA HIS A 687 23.52 -1.84 -11.41
C HIS A 687 22.60 -0.64 -11.21
N SER A 688 23.11 0.55 -11.54
CA SER A 688 22.29 1.75 -11.62
C SER A 688 21.19 1.58 -12.67
N VAL A 689 19.96 1.95 -12.34
CA VAL A 689 18.84 1.86 -13.29
C VAL A 689 18.86 3.06 -14.26
N PRO A 690 18.98 2.84 -15.59
CA PRO A 690 18.96 3.93 -16.56
C PRO A 690 17.65 4.73 -16.51
N GLY A 691 17.74 6.04 -16.70
CA GLY A 691 16.57 6.92 -16.79
C GLY A 691 15.97 7.34 -15.43
N ILE A 692 16.51 6.90 -14.30
CA ILE A 692 16.07 7.30 -12.97
C ILE A 692 17.23 7.98 -12.23
N ALA A 693 17.05 9.24 -11.84
CA ALA A 693 18.08 10.02 -11.16
C ALA A 693 18.19 9.69 -9.67
N CYS A 694 19.40 9.83 -9.12
CA CYS A 694 19.59 9.79 -7.67
C CYS A 694 18.94 11.00 -6.98
N SER A 695 18.50 10.81 -5.74
CA SER A 695 17.81 11.79 -4.92
C SER A 695 18.57 12.03 -3.60
N ASP A 696 18.52 13.27 -3.10
CA ASP A 696 19.08 13.62 -1.79
C ASP A 696 18.11 13.31 -0.64
N VAL A 697 16.83 13.09 -0.96
CA VAL A 697 15.77 12.67 -0.03
C VAL A 697 15.41 11.21 -0.33
N ASN A 698 15.14 10.42 0.71
CA ASN A 698 14.67 9.04 0.55
C ASN A 698 13.33 9.03 -0.23
N PRO A 699 13.28 8.47 -1.45
CA PRO A 699 12.07 8.46 -2.27
C PRO A 699 11.01 7.47 -1.78
N ALA A 700 11.41 6.50 -0.95
CA ALA A 700 10.54 5.46 -0.42
C ALA A 700 10.81 5.30 1.09
N PRO A 701 10.41 6.27 1.94
CA PRO A 701 10.59 6.15 3.38
C PRO A 701 9.79 4.94 3.88
N SER A 702 10.48 3.97 4.46
CA SER A 702 9.84 2.85 5.15
C SER A 702 9.06 3.41 6.34
N LEU A 703 7.73 3.26 6.32
CA LEU A 703 6.86 3.59 7.45
C LEU A 703 6.80 2.45 8.48
N ALA A 704 7.41 1.29 8.18
CA ALA A 704 7.40 0.14 9.08
C ALA A 704 8.49 0.31 10.16
N PRO A 705 8.15 0.12 11.45
CA PRO A 705 9.15 0.07 12.51
C PRO A 705 10.12 -1.09 12.28
N PRO A 706 11.33 -1.04 12.87
CA PRO A 706 12.29 -2.13 12.77
C PRO A 706 11.66 -3.45 13.23
N PHE A 707 11.84 -4.52 12.45
CA PHE A 707 11.44 -5.85 12.88
C PHE A 707 12.26 -6.32 14.09
N GLU A 708 11.58 -6.61 15.19
CA GLU A 708 12.16 -7.16 16.41
C GLU A 708 11.68 -8.60 16.61
N CYS A 709 12.63 -9.53 16.68
CA CYS A 709 12.34 -10.93 16.99
C CYS A 709 12.12 -11.05 18.50
N LYS A 710 10.85 -11.17 18.92
CA LYS A 710 10.45 -11.33 20.32
C LYS A 710 9.57 -12.56 20.46
N ILE A 711 9.73 -13.24 21.60
CA ILE A 711 8.80 -14.30 22.02
C ILE A 711 7.60 -13.70 22.74
N GLU A 712 7.71 -12.48 23.27
CA GLU A 712 6.59 -11.80 23.90
C GLU A 712 6.05 -10.70 22.96
N PRO A 713 4.72 -10.54 22.86
CA PRO A 713 4.10 -9.46 22.10
C PRO A 713 4.54 -8.05 22.54
#